data_AF-A0A7C5J6X4-F1
#
_entry.id   AF-A0A7C5J6X4-F1
#
_cell.length_a   1.000
_cell.length_b   1.000
_cell.length_c   1.000
_cell.angle_alpha   90.00
_cell.angle_beta   90.00
_cell.angle_gamma   90.00
#
_symmetry.space_group_name_H-M   'P 1'
#
loop_
_entity.id
_entity.type
_entity.pdbx_description
1 polymer ?
#
loop_
_entity_poly.entity_id
_entity_poly.type
_entity_poly.pdbx_seq_one_letter_code
_entity_poly.pdbx_strand_id
1 'polypeptide(L)'
;MPRVSSRVAGAFRFGVAAVSVAVMGTSSCVDRAPDGLGRTRPGPGATVRFDLAHEPLPEIPLPNDTATWPDPTSRTGLRINASLIAPTELEQKARARFNQMEGWGTFAPIAVAFDLPEGGDYASYDGPALDLATLRARHQGDDYDFANDAVYLVNLDTGVPIPLDMGAGNFDYTLKRLDKYWANDTRQSERNLLFETIDETDGGAIARYAPEHDTDFDGVLDRPNLLDPAGCPEPDPVCDTPGSAEYDSGACLARRRDRDRCIADGLLTWYERETDTLLMRPLLPLDEMTRYAVVVTDRVIDGLGNPVKSPFEFVYHAAQGSTAARVRQIVDDPTLATYFGDLAGTGLDRVSFLWSFTTQPTVDDMRRLRDGLYGTGPFARWAEAYPPQIEVQRLVGLNAGLAEGATDPEDWITSELGQAADCPAKAGNMWRIDFEGLRPNLRDLVEQAFGVAAGPDSQTLLRKLENVSHMVIGTFRSPFLLEGGPDSADPNAAFDINYATGEAVETSDTVQFWLIVPKATEEHSQPFDVNIYGHGYTGNFLEMILYAGNMAEHGLATIGINAMGHGLVLSSGESIAAKAALGGACYAPAFDALTLGRARDLDQDGTPDSGGDFWSSYLFHTRDGVRQSVLDHIQLVRILRAFGADTGMRCRNDADPDPVQDCAFTEGPTKLGDFDGDGKPDVGGPEATYGTWGESLGGILSGIHGAIDPYVTSAVPGSGGGGLTDIGVRSFQGGVVEAVLLRLWGPLLVTVPSEDRSSCSDSPSDTQCTLCSAGELSLRWVIPDVNGTGEIEIDCLSPDTLQDATVIATNLDNGEIGCARPTDQGRMRIGLPSSIDDRVSIAIVDGADAVSSYDGCELRGAPTTRATIDTWNRGFFLEGAVNGAETATCEAESCAAFQGRFFA
;
A
#
# COMPACT_ATOMS: atom_id res chain seq x y z
N MET A 1 58.87 17.59 24.78
CA MET A 1 60.28 18.05 24.89
C MET A 1 61.18 17.03 24.21
N PRO A 2 62.28 17.36 23.50
CA PRO A 2 62.55 18.52 22.63
C PRO A 2 63.24 18.17 21.27
N ARG A 3 63.03 19.06 20.28
CA ARG A 3 63.94 19.68 19.25
C ARG A 3 65.05 18.91 18.48
N VAL A 4 65.37 19.52 17.31
CA VAL A 4 66.66 19.69 16.56
C VAL A 4 66.66 18.93 15.21
N SER A 5 66.65 19.51 14.00
CA SER A 5 67.40 20.58 13.28
C SER A 5 68.57 20.09 12.41
N SER A 6 68.58 20.60 11.14
CA SER A 6 69.70 20.88 10.20
C SER A 6 70.49 19.72 9.57
N ARG A 7 70.42 19.49 8.24
CA ARG A 7 71.07 20.18 7.07
C ARG A 7 72.58 19.92 6.91
N VAL A 8 72.98 19.32 5.77
CA VAL A 8 74.20 19.59 4.94
C VAL A 8 73.94 18.90 3.57
N ALA A 9 73.62 19.60 2.46
CA ALA A 9 74.45 20.40 1.54
C ALA A 9 75.47 19.61 0.69
N GLY A 10 75.28 19.60 -0.64
CA GLY A 10 76.24 19.07 -1.62
C GLY A 10 75.79 19.34 -3.05
N ALA A 11 76.08 20.54 -3.55
CA ALA A 11 75.70 21.06 -4.85
C ALA A 11 76.55 20.51 -6.00
N PHE A 12 75.93 20.22 -7.15
CA PHE A 12 76.59 20.26 -8.45
C PHE A 12 75.89 21.28 -9.37
N ARG A 13 76.73 21.97 -10.14
CA ARG A 13 76.53 23.30 -10.73
C ARG A 13 76.33 23.20 -12.25
N PHE A 14 75.42 24.05 -12.74
CA PHE A 14 75.42 24.87 -13.98
C PHE A 14 75.26 24.27 -15.40
N GLY A 15 74.32 24.90 -16.11
CA GLY A 15 74.17 24.99 -17.58
C GLY A 15 73.04 24.10 -18.12
N VAL A 16 71.95 24.57 -18.73
CA VAL A 16 71.73 25.73 -19.58
C VAL A 16 70.24 26.09 -19.54
N ALA A 17 69.96 27.38 -19.34
CA ALA A 17 68.68 28.00 -19.62
C ALA A 17 68.46 28.06 -21.15
N ALA A 18 67.40 27.43 -21.66
CA ALA A 18 66.68 27.76 -22.91
C ALA A 18 65.86 26.55 -23.46
N VAL A 19 64.89 26.00 -22.70
CA VAL A 19 63.85 25.12 -23.28
C VAL A 19 62.45 25.34 -22.65
N SER A 20 62.28 26.21 -21.66
CA SER A 20 61.01 26.34 -20.93
C SER A 20 59.95 27.27 -21.56
N VAL A 21 60.04 27.60 -22.85
CA VAL A 21 59.05 28.45 -23.56
C VAL A 21 58.43 27.74 -24.79
N ALA A 22 58.74 26.47 -25.05
CA ALA A 22 58.25 25.75 -26.24
C ALA A 22 57.42 24.48 -25.93
N VAL A 23 56.78 24.40 -24.76
CA VAL A 23 55.74 23.37 -24.47
C VAL A 23 54.51 24.00 -23.76
N MET A 24 54.28 25.31 -23.92
CA MET A 24 53.02 25.98 -23.54
C MET A 24 52.20 26.38 -24.77
N GLY A 25 52.39 25.67 -25.90
CA GLY A 25 51.77 25.99 -27.20
C GLY A 25 51.03 24.82 -27.86
N THR A 26 50.74 23.73 -27.14
CA THR A 26 49.99 22.57 -27.69
C THR A 26 48.95 21.97 -26.75
N SER A 27 48.49 22.69 -25.72
CA SER A 27 47.32 22.29 -24.91
C SER A 27 46.07 23.14 -25.18
N SER A 28 46.09 23.95 -26.24
CA SER A 28 44.89 24.56 -26.82
C SER A 28 44.42 23.67 -27.98
N CYS A 29 43.59 22.68 -27.66
CA CYS A 29 42.58 22.04 -28.52
C CYS A 29 42.21 20.67 -27.93
N VAL A 30 41.36 20.66 -26.90
CA VAL A 30 40.28 19.67 -26.81
C VAL A 30 38.98 20.43 -26.45
N ASP A 31 38.70 21.53 -27.15
CA ASP A 31 37.41 22.25 -27.11
C ASP A 31 36.40 21.67 -28.12
N ARG A 32 36.52 20.38 -28.43
CA ARG A 32 35.47 19.63 -29.12
C ARG A 32 35.04 18.50 -28.20
N ALA A 33 33.80 18.58 -27.73
CA ALA A 33 33.09 17.40 -27.27
C ALA A 33 33.26 16.30 -28.34
N PRO A 34 33.52 15.05 -27.94
CA PRO A 34 33.64 13.93 -28.88
C PRO A 34 32.50 13.92 -29.90
N ASP A 35 32.82 13.74 -31.18
CA ASP A 35 31.81 13.63 -32.24
C ASP A 35 30.88 12.41 -31.93
N GLY A 36 29.57 12.56 -32.17
CA GLY A 36 28.59 11.49 -31.97
C GLY A 36 28.04 11.33 -30.54
N LEU A 37 28.07 12.40 -29.74
CA LEU A 37 27.46 12.48 -28.40
C LEU A 37 26.02 13.03 -28.41
N GLY A 38 25.31 13.03 -29.54
CA GLY A 38 23.89 13.44 -29.61
C GLY A 38 23.65 14.88 -29.14
N ARG A 39 23.94 15.87 -29.99
CA ARG A 39 23.67 17.28 -29.67
C ARG A 39 22.18 17.60 -29.80
N THR A 40 21.67 18.42 -28.90
CA THR A 40 20.31 18.94 -28.97
C THR A 40 20.13 19.72 -30.27
N ARG A 41 19.12 19.36 -31.06
CA ARG A 41 18.86 20.01 -32.33
C ARG A 41 18.31 21.43 -32.10
N PRO A 42 18.66 22.40 -32.95
CA PRO A 42 18.03 23.72 -32.92
C PRO A 42 16.56 23.60 -33.34
N GLY A 43 15.71 24.45 -32.77
CA GLY A 43 14.28 24.48 -33.06
C GLY A 43 13.48 25.07 -31.90
N PRO A 44 12.21 25.41 -32.12
CA PRO A 44 11.35 25.98 -31.10
C PRO A 44 10.53 24.92 -30.37
N GLY A 45 10.81 23.62 -30.46
CA GLY A 45 9.94 22.61 -29.84
C GLY A 45 9.86 22.67 -28.31
N ALA A 46 8.79 22.10 -27.75
CA ALA A 46 8.63 21.93 -26.30
C ALA A 46 9.85 21.28 -25.65
N THR A 47 10.24 21.75 -24.47
CA THR A 47 11.47 21.35 -23.78
C THR A 47 11.15 20.45 -22.60
N VAL A 48 11.89 19.35 -22.41
CA VAL A 48 11.74 18.51 -21.22
C VAL A 48 12.02 19.35 -19.97
N ARG A 49 11.08 19.38 -19.02
CA ARG A 49 11.25 20.05 -17.73
C ARG A 49 12.34 19.36 -16.93
N PHE A 50 13.29 20.14 -16.42
CA PHE A 50 14.40 19.61 -15.63
C PHE A 50 14.94 20.65 -14.65
N ASP A 51 14.42 20.64 -13.43
CA ASP A 51 14.90 21.43 -12.30
C ASP A 51 15.21 20.51 -11.11
N LEU A 52 16.52 20.26 -10.89
CA LEU A 52 17.00 19.48 -9.75
C LEU A 52 16.93 20.25 -8.42
N ALA A 53 16.76 21.58 -8.47
CA ALA A 53 16.75 22.44 -7.30
C ALA A 53 15.34 22.83 -6.86
N HIS A 54 14.30 22.38 -7.57
CA HIS A 54 12.92 22.56 -7.14
C HIS A 54 12.70 21.93 -5.77
N GLU A 55 11.97 22.64 -4.90
CA GLU A 55 11.61 22.20 -3.56
C GLU A 55 10.09 22.05 -3.44
N PRO A 56 9.58 21.04 -2.73
CA PRO A 56 10.34 20.12 -1.89
C PRO A 56 10.93 18.91 -2.63
N LEU A 57 10.60 18.68 -3.90
CA LEU A 57 11.09 17.57 -4.73
C LEU A 57 11.55 18.07 -6.10
N PRO A 58 12.56 17.45 -6.74
CA PRO A 58 13.02 17.90 -8.05
C PRO A 58 11.97 17.70 -9.14
N GLU A 59 11.80 18.69 -10.02
CA GLU A 59 10.99 18.59 -11.23
C GLU A 59 11.83 18.06 -12.39
N ILE A 60 12.03 16.74 -12.42
CA ILE A 60 12.75 16.04 -13.47
C ILE A 60 11.93 14.84 -13.95
N PRO A 61 12.27 14.22 -15.09
CA PRO A 61 11.72 12.92 -15.42
C PRO A 61 12.03 11.92 -14.30
N LEU A 62 11.04 11.16 -13.85
CA LEU A 62 11.18 10.15 -12.80
C LEU A 62 10.62 8.81 -13.29
N PRO A 63 11.22 7.67 -12.90
CA PRO A 63 12.45 7.51 -12.12
C PRO A 63 13.72 7.95 -12.88
N ASN A 64 14.77 8.39 -12.16
CA ASN A 64 16.01 8.90 -12.78
C ASN A 64 17.24 8.81 -11.87
N ASP A 65 18.30 8.18 -12.34
CA ASP A 65 19.57 7.99 -11.60
C ASP A 65 20.26 9.32 -11.26
N THR A 66 19.89 10.43 -11.89
CA THR A 66 20.40 11.76 -11.49
C THR A 66 19.90 12.18 -10.11
N ALA A 67 18.76 11.65 -9.65
CA ALA A 67 18.23 11.80 -8.30
C ALA A 67 18.63 10.62 -7.38
N THR A 68 19.84 10.10 -7.56
CA THR A 68 20.44 9.06 -6.71
C THR A 68 21.81 9.49 -6.24
N TRP A 69 22.33 8.83 -5.21
CA TRP A 69 23.71 8.99 -4.75
C TRP A 69 24.45 7.65 -4.74
N PRO A 70 25.76 7.64 -5.02
CA PRO A 70 26.55 6.41 -5.09
C PRO A 70 26.83 5.84 -3.70
N ASP A 71 26.47 4.57 -3.48
CA ASP A 71 26.74 3.83 -2.25
C ASP A 71 27.36 2.46 -2.59
N PRO A 72 28.67 2.24 -2.36
CA PRO A 72 29.30 0.95 -2.62
C PRO A 72 28.85 -0.17 -1.67
N THR A 73 28.11 0.16 -0.61
CA THR A 73 27.52 -0.83 0.30
C THR A 73 26.16 -1.32 -0.19
N SER A 74 25.54 -0.64 -1.16
CA SER A 74 24.30 -1.11 -1.79
C SER A 74 24.57 -2.11 -2.92
N ARG A 75 23.62 -3.02 -3.16
CA ARG A 75 23.71 -4.07 -4.20
C ARG A 75 23.75 -3.52 -5.62
N THR A 76 23.16 -2.35 -5.84
CA THR A 76 23.16 -1.65 -7.15
C THR A 76 24.26 -0.61 -7.27
N GLY A 77 24.96 -0.29 -6.17
CA GLY A 77 25.91 0.81 -6.09
C GLY A 77 25.25 2.20 -5.96
N LEU A 78 23.91 2.27 -5.87
CA LEU A 78 23.13 3.49 -5.78
C LEU A 78 22.14 3.44 -4.61
N ARG A 79 21.73 4.61 -4.14
CA ARG A 79 20.50 4.80 -3.34
C ARG A 79 19.73 6.02 -3.82
N ILE A 80 18.41 6.00 -3.64
CA ILE A 80 17.57 7.17 -3.96
C ILE A 80 18.01 8.36 -3.10
N ASN A 81 17.95 9.56 -3.68
CA ASN A 81 18.19 10.83 -3.01
C ASN A 81 16.87 11.62 -2.91
N ALA A 82 16.01 11.23 -1.97
CA ALA A 82 14.78 11.92 -1.65
C ALA A 82 15.05 13.09 -0.68
N SER A 83 14.44 14.24 -0.95
CA SER A 83 14.42 15.38 -0.02
C SER A 83 13.84 14.95 1.33
N LEU A 84 14.39 15.45 2.43
CA LEU A 84 13.84 15.22 3.77
C LEU A 84 12.92 16.34 4.25
N ILE A 85 12.75 17.39 3.43
CA ILE A 85 11.78 18.46 3.68
C ILE A 85 10.41 17.88 3.38
N ALA A 86 9.53 17.83 4.37
CA ALA A 86 8.16 17.36 4.21
C ALA A 86 7.27 18.05 5.26
N PRO A 87 6.00 18.36 4.94
CA PRO A 87 5.06 18.99 5.86
C PRO A 87 4.60 18.10 7.01
N THR A 88 4.58 16.77 6.82
CA THR A 88 4.04 15.82 7.82
C THR A 88 5.07 14.81 8.27
N GLU A 89 4.90 14.29 9.49
CA GLU A 89 5.75 13.22 10.03
C GLU A 89 5.67 11.94 9.19
N LEU A 90 4.46 11.57 8.74
CA LEU A 90 4.22 10.43 7.85
C LEU A 90 5.11 10.52 6.60
N GLU A 91 5.06 11.67 5.93
CA GLU A 91 5.82 11.90 4.71
C GLU A 91 7.33 11.98 4.99
N GLN A 92 7.75 12.66 6.07
CA GLN A 92 9.16 12.74 6.45
C GLN A 92 9.76 11.33 6.65
N LYS A 93 9.04 10.45 7.36
CA LYS A 93 9.46 9.06 7.59
C LYS A 93 9.48 8.25 6.29
N ALA A 94 8.48 8.41 5.43
CA ALA A 94 8.48 7.77 4.11
C ALA A 94 9.69 8.21 3.26
N ARG A 95 10.00 9.52 3.20
CA ARG A 95 11.16 10.06 2.48
C ARG A 95 12.49 9.61 3.07
N ALA A 96 12.60 9.49 4.40
CA ALA A 96 13.77 8.92 5.05
C ALA A 96 14.01 7.45 4.66
N ARG A 97 12.95 6.66 4.49
CA ARG A 97 13.03 5.26 4.03
C ARG A 97 13.26 5.16 2.51
N PHE A 98 12.75 6.09 1.70
CA PHE A 98 13.12 6.18 0.28
C PHE A 98 14.64 6.33 0.12
N ASN A 99 15.30 7.15 0.96
CA ASN A 99 16.76 7.29 0.96
C ASN A 99 17.54 5.99 1.28
N GLN A 100 16.87 4.97 1.83
CA GLN A 100 17.45 3.66 2.08
C GLN A 100 17.23 2.69 0.90
N MET A 101 16.37 3.00 -0.07
CA MET A 101 16.15 2.12 -1.21
C MET A 101 17.37 2.08 -2.12
N GLU A 102 17.74 0.87 -2.52
CA GLU A 102 18.90 0.61 -3.38
C GLU A 102 18.57 0.77 -4.87
N GLY A 103 17.56 1.56 -5.23
CA GLY A 103 17.11 1.75 -6.60
C GLY A 103 15.63 2.08 -6.70
N TRP A 104 15.15 2.25 -7.92
CA TRP A 104 13.76 2.59 -8.23
C TRP A 104 12.86 1.35 -8.34
N GLY A 105 11.54 1.54 -8.26
CA GLY A 105 10.58 0.43 -8.38
C GLY A 105 10.70 -0.33 -9.70
N THR A 106 10.55 -1.66 -9.67
CA THR A 106 10.55 -2.52 -10.87
C THR A 106 9.25 -2.41 -11.68
N PHE A 107 8.23 -1.74 -11.17
CA PHE A 107 6.94 -1.56 -11.85
C PHE A 107 6.38 -0.15 -11.65
N ALA A 108 7.25 0.81 -11.30
CA ALA A 108 6.86 2.20 -11.09
C ALA A 108 6.46 2.85 -12.42
N PRO A 109 5.44 3.73 -12.43
CA PRO A 109 5.20 4.62 -13.55
C PRO A 109 6.42 5.50 -13.86
N ILE A 110 6.53 5.91 -15.11
CA ILE A 110 7.57 6.80 -15.63
C ILE A 110 6.86 8.08 -16.09
N ALA A 111 7.30 9.22 -15.58
CA ALA A 111 6.73 10.53 -15.86
C ALA A 111 7.77 11.47 -16.47
N VAL A 112 7.35 12.29 -17.44
CA VAL A 112 8.16 13.37 -18.02
C VAL A 112 7.28 14.54 -18.44
N ALA A 113 7.53 15.72 -17.86
CA ALA A 113 6.83 16.96 -18.17
C ALA A 113 7.55 17.79 -19.24
N PHE A 114 6.81 18.66 -19.93
CA PHE A 114 7.31 19.49 -21.02
C PHE A 114 6.88 20.94 -20.87
N ASP A 115 7.82 21.87 -21.03
CA ASP A 115 7.54 23.30 -21.06
C ASP A 115 7.43 23.80 -22.50
N LEU A 116 6.33 24.48 -22.80
CA LEU A 116 6.15 25.19 -24.06
C LEU A 116 7.07 26.43 -24.12
N PRO A 117 7.64 26.77 -25.30
CA PRO A 117 8.45 27.97 -25.44
C PRO A 117 7.66 29.25 -25.24
N GLU A 118 8.31 30.24 -24.65
CA GLU A 118 7.77 31.60 -24.57
C GLU A 118 7.88 32.32 -25.92
N GLY A 119 6.73 32.74 -26.46
CA GLY A 119 6.67 33.65 -27.62
C GLY A 119 6.52 32.98 -28.99
N GLY A 120 6.55 33.78 -30.05
CA GLY A 120 6.32 33.30 -31.42
C GLY A 120 4.90 32.74 -31.60
N ASP A 121 4.80 31.62 -32.33
CA ASP A 121 3.52 30.93 -32.57
C ASP A 121 2.94 30.31 -31.28
N TYR A 122 3.76 30.10 -30.24
CA TYR A 122 3.34 29.55 -28.95
C TYR A 122 2.65 30.59 -28.06
N ALA A 123 2.84 31.89 -28.31
CA ALA A 123 2.26 32.96 -27.47
C ALA A 123 0.72 32.95 -27.43
N SER A 124 0.08 32.34 -28.42
CA SER A 124 -1.37 32.18 -28.52
C SER A 124 -1.81 30.72 -28.59
N TYR A 125 -0.89 29.78 -28.34
CA TYR A 125 -1.20 28.36 -28.34
C TYR A 125 -1.74 27.97 -26.96
N ASP A 126 -2.91 27.34 -26.93
CA ASP A 126 -3.65 26.97 -25.72
C ASP A 126 -3.97 25.46 -25.66
N GLY A 127 -3.30 24.67 -26.50
CA GLY A 127 -3.40 23.21 -26.52
C GLY A 127 -2.31 22.54 -25.66
N PRO A 128 -2.32 21.20 -25.59
CA PRO A 128 -1.34 20.44 -24.81
C PRO A 128 0.09 20.62 -25.37
N ALA A 129 1.10 20.49 -24.51
CA ALA A 129 2.49 20.57 -24.93
C ALA A 129 2.86 19.53 -26.02
N LEU A 130 2.18 18.39 -26.08
CA LEU A 130 2.45 17.31 -27.04
C LEU A 130 1.32 17.09 -28.06
N ASP A 131 1.66 16.68 -29.28
CA ASP A 131 0.69 16.15 -30.23
C ASP A 131 0.22 14.75 -29.81
N LEU A 132 -0.86 14.74 -29.02
CA LEU A 132 -1.46 13.52 -28.47
C LEU A 132 -1.97 12.56 -29.57
N ALA A 133 -2.43 13.09 -30.71
CA ALA A 133 -2.93 12.25 -31.79
C ALA A 133 -1.79 11.46 -32.47
N THR A 134 -0.66 12.11 -32.69
CA THR A 134 0.54 11.46 -33.22
C THR A 134 1.10 10.43 -32.24
N LEU A 135 1.15 10.72 -30.93
CA LEU A 135 1.58 9.75 -29.93
C LEU A 135 0.67 8.53 -29.88
N ARG A 136 -0.64 8.74 -29.84
CA ARG A 136 -1.64 7.66 -29.88
C ARG A 136 -1.47 6.76 -31.10
N ALA A 137 -1.31 7.33 -32.29
CA ALA A 137 -1.15 6.57 -33.53
C ALA A 137 0.13 5.71 -33.59
N ARG A 138 1.10 5.96 -32.69
CA ARG A 138 2.38 5.26 -32.63
C ARG A 138 2.50 4.23 -31.50
N HIS A 139 1.59 4.26 -30.53
CA HIS A 139 1.69 3.45 -29.31
C HIS A 139 0.41 2.67 -28.99
N GLN A 140 -0.71 2.96 -29.66
CA GLN A 140 -1.99 2.31 -29.38
C GLN A 140 -2.48 1.50 -30.58
N GLY A 141 -2.88 0.25 -30.31
CA GLY A 141 -3.57 -0.62 -31.28
C GLY A 141 -2.67 -1.30 -32.31
N ASP A 142 -1.36 -1.29 -32.13
CA ASP A 142 -0.35 -1.92 -33.00
C ASP A 142 0.26 -3.21 -32.43
N ASP A 143 -0.26 -3.70 -31.29
CA ASP A 143 0.23 -4.88 -30.58
C ASP A 143 1.68 -4.72 -30.07
N TYR A 144 2.05 -3.49 -29.69
CA TYR A 144 3.37 -3.11 -29.14
C TYR A 144 4.52 -3.32 -30.14
N ASP A 145 4.32 -2.90 -31.40
CA ASP A 145 5.37 -2.91 -32.43
C ASP A 145 6.34 -1.73 -32.26
N PHE A 146 7.48 -2.01 -31.62
CA PHE A 146 8.53 -1.03 -31.33
C PHE A 146 9.10 -0.27 -32.53
N ALA A 147 8.95 -0.77 -33.77
CA ALA A 147 9.65 -0.21 -34.93
C ALA A 147 9.33 1.27 -35.20
N ASN A 148 8.18 1.77 -34.71
CA ASN A 148 7.71 3.13 -34.96
C ASN A 148 7.39 3.94 -33.67
N ASP A 149 7.73 3.41 -32.49
CA ASP A 149 7.47 4.03 -31.20
C ASP A 149 8.11 5.42 -31.09
N ALA A 150 7.41 6.32 -30.40
CA ALA A 150 7.95 7.65 -30.12
C ALA A 150 8.89 7.68 -28.92
N VAL A 151 8.67 6.78 -27.95
CA VAL A 151 9.44 6.65 -26.70
C VAL A 151 9.75 5.18 -26.47
N TYR A 152 10.98 4.88 -26.05
CA TYR A 152 11.40 3.51 -25.73
C TYR A 152 11.84 3.40 -24.27
N LEU A 153 11.48 2.31 -23.60
CA LEU A 153 12.12 1.86 -22.37
C LEU A 153 13.06 0.70 -22.71
N VAL A 154 14.38 0.88 -22.58
CA VAL A 154 15.38 -0.08 -23.06
C VAL A 154 16.13 -0.70 -21.88
N ASN A 155 16.15 -2.03 -21.80
CA ASN A 155 17.06 -2.74 -20.91
C ASN A 155 18.51 -2.53 -21.40
N LEU A 156 19.37 -1.89 -20.61
CA LEU A 156 20.72 -1.54 -21.08
C LEU A 156 21.69 -2.73 -21.13
N ASP A 157 21.38 -3.83 -20.46
CA ASP A 157 22.18 -5.05 -20.52
C ASP A 157 21.91 -5.80 -21.83
N THR A 158 20.65 -5.97 -22.20
CA THR A 158 20.25 -6.75 -23.40
C THR A 158 20.10 -5.90 -24.66
N GLY A 159 19.79 -4.60 -24.51
CA GLY A 159 19.42 -3.70 -25.60
C GLY A 159 17.98 -3.86 -26.10
N VAL A 160 17.19 -4.74 -25.49
CA VAL A 160 15.81 -5.04 -25.91
C VAL A 160 14.85 -4.03 -25.27
N PRO A 161 13.93 -3.42 -26.06
CA PRO A 161 12.87 -2.59 -25.52
C PRO A 161 11.83 -3.36 -24.68
N ILE A 162 11.25 -2.67 -23.70
CA ILE A 162 10.17 -3.14 -22.84
C ILE A 162 8.88 -2.46 -23.30
N PRO A 163 7.77 -3.21 -23.46
CA PRO A 163 6.50 -2.63 -23.86
C PRO A 163 5.95 -1.70 -22.76
N LEU A 164 5.49 -0.53 -23.18
CA LEU A 164 4.91 0.51 -22.32
C LEU A 164 3.41 0.61 -22.58
N ASP A 165 2.61 0.76 -21.53
CA ASP A 165 1.26 1.29 -21.64
C ASP A 165 1.33 2.81 -21.75
N MET A 166 0.78 3.32 -22.85
CA MET A 166 0.51 4.73 -23.09
C MET A 166 -0.95 4.90 -23.51
N GLY A 167 -1.86 4.35 -22.69
CA GLY A 167 -3.31 4.41 -22.93
C GLY A 167 -3.85 3.31 -23.84
N ALA A 168 -3.25 2.11 -23.81
CA ALA A 168 -3.79 0.96 -24.56
C ALA A 168 -4.89 0.19 -23.78
N GLY A 169 -5.26 0.68 -22.59
CA GLY A 169 -6.35 0.15 -21.77
C GLY A 169 -5.93 -0.96 -20.80
N ASN A 170 -4.62 -1.11 -20.53
CA ASN A 170 -4.11 -2.12 -19.60
C ASN A 170 -4.26 -1.69 -18.13
N PHE A 171 -4.30 -0.38 -17.88
CA PHE A 171 -4.49 0.21 -16.56
C PHE A 171 -5.71 1.14 -16.60
N ASP A 172 -6.71 0.80 -15.79
CA ASP A 172 -7.97 1.53 -15.69
C ASP A 172 -8.00 2.29 -14.36
N TYR A 173 -8.31 3.58 -14.44
CA TYR A 173 -8.33 4.52 -13.32
C TYR A 173 -9.75 4.97 -12.94
N THR A 174 -10.77 4.27 -13.45
CA THR A 174 -12.17 4.60 -13.15
C THR A 174 -12.64 4.06 -11.80
N LEU A 175 -13.44 4.87 -11.11
CA LEU A 175 -14.05 4.54 -9.84
C LEU A 175 -15.29 3.67 -10.02
N LYS A 176 -15.41 2.66 -9.15
CA LYS A 176 -16.63 1.83 -9.08
C LYS A 176 -17.74 2.50 -8.27
N ARG A 177 -17.39 3.25 -7.22
CA ARG A 177 -18.29 3.98 -6.31
C ARG A 177 -17.80 5.43 -6.24
N LEU A 178 -18.72 6.38 -6.40
CA LEU A 178 -18.39 7.81 -6.48
C LEU A 178 -18.57 8.51 -5.12
N ASP A 179 -19.40 7.92 -4.26
CA ASP A 179 -19.90 8.51 -3.02
C ASP A 179 -19.11 8.07 -1.76
N LYS A 180 -17.83 7.72 -1.90
CA LYS A 180 -17.02 7.12 -0.82
C LYS A 180 -15.95 8.03 -0.22
N TYR A 181 -15.83 9.26 -0.69
CA TYR A 181 -14.67 10.12 -0.41
C TYR A 181 -14.97 11.27 0.56
N TRP A 182 -15.71 10.93 1.63
CA TRP A 182 -16.10 11.77 2.76
C TRP A 182 -16.98 12.97 2.44
N ALA A 183 -17.42 13.66 3.50
CA ALA A 183 -18.36 14.76 3.39
C ALA A 183 -17.80 15.92 2.56
N ASN A 184 -18.69 16.53 1.77
CA ASN A 184 -18.41 17.73 0.98
C ASN A 184 -17.30 17.54 -0.07
N ASP A 185 -17.15 16.34 -0.60
CA ASP A 185 -16.36 16.10 -1.81
C ASP A 185 -16.96 16.87 -3.01
N THR A 186 -16.18 17.81 -3.55
CA THR A 186 -16.54 18.66 -4.70
C THR A 186 -16.61 17.87 -5.99
N ARG A 187 -15.99 16.68 -6.03
CA ARG A 187 -15.95 15.76 -7.17
C ARG A 187 -16.76 14.47 -6.92
N GLN A 188 -17.74 14.48 -6.00
CA GLN A 188 -18.56 13.30 -5.64
C GLN A 188 -19.32 12.63 -6.80
N SER A 189 -19.51 13.32 -7.94
CA SER A 189 -20.14 12.79 -9.16
C SER A 189 -19.15 12.22 -10.16
N GLU A 190 -17.84 12.37 -9.91
CA GLU A 190 -16.80 12.08 -10.87
C GLU A 190 -16.29 10.64 -10.75
N ARG A 191 -15.85 10.10 -11.88
CA ARG A 191 -15.35 8.73 -12.00
C ARG A 191 -13.85 8.60 -11.85
N ASN A 192 -13.16 9.66 -11.47
CA ASN A 192 -11.71 9.66 -11.35
C ASN A 192 -11.27 10.39 -10.07
N LEU A 193 -10.14 9.98 -9.51
CA LEU A 193 -9.50 10.62 -8.35
C LEU A 193 -8.13 11.20 -8.66
N LEU A 194 -7.53 10.80 -9.78
CA LEU A 194 -6.14 11.12 -10.14
C LEU A 194 -6.05 12.21 -11.20
N PHE A 195 -7.10 12.36 -12.00
CA PHE A 195 -7.16 13.24 -13.15
C PHE A 195 -8.49 13.95 -13.15
N GLU A 196 -8.47 15.27 -13.31
CA GLU A 196 -9.68 16.08 -13.31
C GLU A 196 -10.56 15.79 -14.54
N THR A 197 -11.87 15.81 -14.35
CA THR A 197 -12.90 15.51 -15.36
C THR A 197 -13.99 16.58 -15.48
N ILE A 198 -13.91 17.66 -14.70
CA ILE A 198 -14.76 18.84 -14.71
C ILE A 198 -14.05 19.99 -15.43
N ASP A 199 -14.82 20.77 -16.19
CA ASP A 199 -14.34 21.99 -16.85
C ASP A 199 -14.70 23.24 -16.05
N GLU A 200 -13.68 23.93 -15.56
CA GLU A 200 -13.81 25.20 -14.85
C GLU A 200 -13.56 26.40 -15.76
N THR A 201 -13.12 26.15 -17.00
CA THR A 201 -12.76 27.18 -17.96
C THR A 201 -13.94 27.63 -18.84
N ASP A 202 -15.14 27.06 -18.67
CA ASP A 202 -16.32 27.30 -19.52
C ASP A 202 -15.99 27.08 -21.01
N GLY A 203 -15.50 25.88 -21.35
CA GLY A 203 -15.06 25.54 -22.70
C GLY A 203 -13.87 26.37 -23.19
N GLY A 204 -13.01 26.83 -22.28
CA GLY A 204 -11.89 27.73 -22.54
C GLY A 204 -12.26 29.21 -22.69
N ALA A 205 -13.52 29.60 -22.44
CA ALA A 205 -13.93 31.00 -22.47
C ALA A 205 -13.29 31.83 -21.33
N ILE A 206 -13.02 31.19 -20.20
CA ILE A 206 -12.33 31.76 -19.04
C ILE A 206 -10.84 31.44 -19.19
N ALA A 207 -10.07 32.43 -19.63
CA ALA A 207 -8.63 32.31 -19.87
C ALA A 207 -7.76 32.90 -18.75
N ARG A 208 -8.37 33.42 -17.69
CA ARG A 208 -7.66 34.01 -16.55
C ARG A 208 -8.24 33.46 -15.28
N TYR A 209 -7.36 32.99 -14.41
CA TYR A 209 -7.72 32.55 -13.08
C TYR A 209 -8.49 33.66 -12.33
N ALA A 210 -9.60 33.26 -11.73
CA ALA A 210 -10.34 34.02 -10.75
C ALA A 210 -10.95 32.99 -9.77
N PRO A 211 -10.78 33.16 -8.43
CA PRO A 211 -11.14 32.11 -7.49
C PRO A 211 -12.62 31.74 -7.53
N GLU A 212 -13.50 32.63 -7.97
CA GLU A 212 -14.93 32.31 -8.09
C GLU A 212 -15.23 31.13 -9.04
N HIS A 213 -14.34 30.84 -9.99
CA HIS A 213 -14.46 29.79 -11.00
C HIS A 213 -13.80 28.46 -10.62
N ASP A 214 -12.90 28.49 -9.63
CA ASP A 214 -12.20 27.33 -9.07
C ASP A 214 -13.15 26.65 -8.07
N THR A 215 -13.58 25.43 -8.39
CA THR A 215 -14.70 24.75 -7.72
C THR A 215 -14.29 23.62 -6.79
N ASP A 216 -13.04 23.15 -6.85
CA ASP A 216 -12.43 22.25 -5.87
C ASP A 216 -11.37 22.91 -4.99
N PHE A 217 -11.03 24.17 -5.27
CA PHE A 217 -10.22 25.05 -4.42
C PHE A 217 -8.74 24.64 -4.38
N ASP A 218 -8.18 24.19 -5.50
CA ASP A 218 -6.77 23.81 -5.60
C ASP A 218 -5.88 24.94 -6.16
N GLY A 219 -6.47 26.04 -6.64
CA GLY A 219 -5.77 27.19 -7.21
C GLY A 219 -5.51 27.11 -8.71
N VAL A 220 -6.07 26.12 -9.38
CA VAL A 220 -5.99 25.92 -10.83
C VAL A 220 -7.38 26.16 -11.45
N LEU A 221 -7.43 26.41 -12.75
CA LEU A 221 -8.69 26.35 -13.50
C LEU A 221 -8.62 25.13 -14.40
N ASP A 222 -9.41 24.13 -14.04
CA ASP A 222 -9.28 22.83 -14.66
C ASP A 222 -9.87 22.75 -16.06
N ARG A 223 -9.20 21.96 -16.87
CA ARG A 223 -9.75 21.43 -18.12
C ARG A 223 -9.81 19.92 -17.99
N PRO A 224 -10.91 19.26 -18.40
CA PRO A 224 -11.04 17.82 -18.28
C PRO A 224 -9.85 17.12 -18.93
N ASN A 225 -9.27 16.14 -18.23
CA ASN A 225 -8.14 15.35 -18.70
C ASN A 225 -8.59 14.28 -19.72
N LEU A 226 -9.26 14.74 -20.77
CA LEU A 226 -9.82 13.97 -21.86
C LEU A 226 -9.07 14.27 -23.16
N LEU A 227 -9.09 13.32 -24.10
CA LEU A 227 -8.50 13.53 -25.42
C LEU A 227 -9.13 14.74 -26.12
N ASP A 228 -10.46 14.86 -26.02
CA ASP A 228 -11.23 16.06 -26.34
C ASP A 228 -11.84 16.58 -25.03
N PRO A 229 -11.34 17.69 -24.45
CA PRO A 229 -11.86 18.24 -23.19
C PRO A 229 -13.37 18.51 -23.21
N ALA A 230 -13.93 18.84 -24.38
CA ALA A 230 -15.37 19.09 -24.55
C ALA A 230 -16.14 17.86 -25.08
N GLY A 231 -15.48 16.70 -25.14
CA GLY A 231 -16.01 15.50 -25.78
C GLY A 231 -17.11 14.80 -24.98
N CYS A 232 -17.14 15.00 -23.66
CA CYS A 232 -18.09 14.38 -22.75
C CYS A 232 -19.10 15.37 -22.17
N PRO A 233 -20.32 14.92 -21.82
CA PRO A 233 -21.30 15.79 -21.18
C PRO A 233 -20.83 16.25 -19.79
N GLU A 234 -21.04 17.54 -19.50
CA GLU A 234 -20.94 18.08 -18.15
C GLU A 234 -21.87 17.37 -17.15
N PRO A 235 -21.57 17.42 -15.84
CA PRO A 235 -22.49 16.98 -14.80
C PRO A 235 -23.87 17.60 -14.96
N ASP A 236 -24.91 16.77 -14.94
CA ASP A 236 -26.30 17.22 -15.02
C ASP A 236 -26.75 17.73 -13.63
N PRO A 237 -27.24 18.98 -13.53
CA PRO A 237 -27.55 19.60 -12.25
C PRO A 237 -28.70 18.93 -11.47
N VAL A 238 -29.47 18.05 -12.13
CA VAL A 238 -30.56 17.27 -11.52
C VAL A 238 -30.16 15.82 -11.33
N CYS A 239 -29.52 15.22 -12.34
CA CYS A 239 -29.22 13.79 -12.32
C CYS A 239 -27.92 13.46 -11.58
N ASP A 240 -26.97 14.38 -11.48
CA ASP A 240 -25.69 14.15 -10.78
C ASP A 240 -25.69 14.71 -9.35
N THR A 241 -26.80 15.29 -8.88
CA THR A 241 -26.94 15.84 -7.53
C THR A 241 -27.55 14.79 -6.56
N PRO A 242 -26.77 14.20 -5.62
CA PRO A 242 -27.28 13.29 -4.61
C PRO A 242 -28.24 14.04 -3.67
N GLY A 243 -29.53 13.74 -3.75
CA GLY A 243 -30.60 14.46 -3.03
C GLY A 243 -31.70 15.04 -3.94
N SER A 244 -31.46 15.06 -5.26
CA SER A 244 -32.51 15.34 -6.24
C SER A 244 -33.60 14.25 -6.20
N ALA A 245 -34.87 14.65 -6.26
CA ALA A 245 -36.00 13.71 -6.29
C ALA A 245 -35.97 12.77 -7.50
N GLU A 246 -35.28 13.16 -8.57
CA GLU A 246 -35.13 12.37 -9.80
C GLU A 246 -33.83 11.55 -9.83
N TYR A 247 -32.99 11.64 -8.80
CA TYR A 247 -31.67 11.00 -8.76
C TYR A 247 -31.72 9.50 -9.02
N ASP A 248 -32.71 8.80 -8.45
CA ASP A 248 -32.91 7.35 -8.62
C ASP A 248 -33.84 6.99 -9.79
N SER A 249 -34.26 7.96 -10.59
CA SER A 249 -35.07 7.71 -11.78
C SER A 249 -34.26 6.91 -12.81
N GLY A 250 -34.94 6.04 -13.57
CA GLY A 250 -34.29 5.30 -14.66
C GLY A 250 -33.68 6.21 -15.73
N ALA A 251 -34.21 7.42 -15.91
CA ALA A 251 -33.68 8.42 -16.84
C ALA A 251 -32.37 9.02 -16.34
N CYS A 252 -32.29 9.43 -15.07
CA CYS A 252 -31.04 9.92 -14.50
C CYS A 252 -29.97 8.84 -14.42
N LEU A 253 -30.34 7.60 -14.05
CA LEU A 253 -29.40 6.48 -14.08
C LEU A 253 -28.82 6.25 -15.48
N ALA A 254 -29.63 6.35 -16.54
CA ALA A 254 -29.16 6.21 -17.91
C ALA A 254 -28.21 7.35 -18.31
N ARG A 255 -28.56 8.60 -17.95
CA ARG A 255 -27.72 9.77 -18.22
C ARG A 255 -26.36 9.69 -17.55
N ARG A 256 -26.32 9.34 -16.25
CA ARG A 256 -25.07 9.11 -15.52
C ARG A 256 -24.23 8.04 -16.20
N ARG A 257 -24.81 6.89 -16.54
CA ARG A 257 -24.11 5.81 -17.25
C ARG A 257 -23.54 6.22 -18.61
N ASP A 258 -24.24 7.06 -19.37
CA ASP A 258 -23.76 7.54 -20.65
C ASP A 258 -22.56 8.50 -20.48
N ARG A 259 -22.63 9.40 -19.49
CA ARG A 259 -21.50 10.28 -19.10
C ARG A 259 -20.30 9.46 -18.61
N ASP A 260 -20.55 8.55 -17.68
CA ASP A 260 -19.58 7.62 -17.10
C ASP A 260 -18.79 6.86 -18.17
N ARG A 261 -19.49 6.30 -19.16
CA ARG A 261 -18.87 5.58 -20.28
C ARG A 261 -18.04 6.53 -21.14
N CYS A 262 -18.53 7.73 -21.40
CA CYS A 262 -17.78 8.72 -22.17
C CYS A 262 -16.45 9.06 -21.48
N ILE A 263 -16.49 9.34 -20.18
CA ILE A 263 -15.28 9.64 -19.39
C ILE A 263 -14.33 8.45 -19.44
N ALA A 264 -14.81 7.23 -19.17
CA ALA A 264 -13.98 6.03 -19.21
C ALA A 264 -13.29 5.81 -20.58
N ASP A 265 -14.01 6.06 -21.68
CA ASP A 265 -13.49 5.89 -23.05
C ASP A 265 -12.56 7.05 -23.49
N GLY A 266 -12.73 8.24 -22.92
CA GLY A 266 -12.06 9.48 -23.32
C GLY A 266 -10.89 9.93 -22.44
N LEU A 267 -10.77 9.36 -21.23
CA LEU A 267 -9.78 9.74 -20.22
C LEU A 267 -8.34 9.51 -20.70
N LEU A 268 -7.49 10.52 -20.51
CA LEU A 268 -6.06 10.44 -20.78
C LEU A 268 -5.33 9.83 -19.57
N THR A 269 -5.19 8.50 -19.55
CA THR A 269 -4.46 7.80 -18.48
C THR A 269 -2.93 7.81 -18.65
N TRP A 270 -2.46 8.44 -19.73
CA TRP A 270 -1.06 8.44 -20.21
C TRP A 270 -0.54 9.85 -20.48
N TYR A 271 -1.36 10.87 -20.26
CA TYR A 271 -1.00 12.27 -20.35
C TYR A 271 -1.83 13.05 -19.33
N GLU A 272 -1.18 13.87 -18.53
CA GLU A 272 -1.82 14.79 -17.59
C GLU A 272 -1.72 16.19 -18.21
N ARG A 273 -2.88 16.78 -18.53
CA ARG A 273 -3.02 18.01 -19.33
C ARG A 273 -2.63 19.27 -18.57
N GLU A 274 -2.83 19.30 -17.26
CA GLU A 274 -2.62 20.48 -16.43
C GLU A 274 -1.12 20.79 -16.27
N THR A 275 -0.33 19.76 -16.05
CA THR A 275 1.13 19.81 -15.86
C THR A 275 1.93 19.48 -17.14
N ASP A 276 1.24 19.17 -18.24
CA ASP A 276 1.81 18.73 -19.51
C ASP A 276 2.78 17.53 -19.34
N THR A 277 2.33 16.54 -18.56
CA THR A 277 3.13 15.38 -18.18
C THR A 277 2.74 14.14 -18.97
N LEU A 278 3.71 13.56 -19.68
CA LEU A 278 3.56 12.23 -20.28
C LEU A 278 3.79 11.15 -19.21
N LEU A 279 2.82 10.26 -19.07
CA LEU A 279 2.84 9.13 -18.14
C LEU A 279 2.96 7.82 -18.93
N MET A 280 3.91 6.97 -18.54
CA MET A 280 4.16 5.67 -19.17
C MET A 280 4.28 4.61 -18.08
N ARG A 281 3.71 3.43 -18.30
CA ARG A 281 3.84 2.31 -17.34
C ARG A 281 4.40 1.07 -18.03
N PRO A 282 5.46 0.44 -17.50
CA PRO A 282 5.87 -0.88 -18.01
C PRO A 282 4.70 -1.86 -17.94
N LEU A 283 4.45 -2.64 -18.99
CA LEU A 283 3.41 -3.69 -18.94
C LEU A 283 3.83 -4.90 -18.13
N LEU A 284 5.14 -5.12 -18.03
CA LEU A 284 5.75 -6.21 -17.31
C LEU A 284 6.66 -5.64 -16.22
N PRO A 285 6.75 -6.29 -15.05
CA PRO A 285 7.76 -5.96 -14.08
C PRO A 285 9.16 -6.04 -14.71
N LEU A 286 9.95 -5.01 -14.46
CA LEU A 286 11.35 -4.91 -14.88
C LEU A 286 12.22 -5.86 -14.05
N ASP A 287 13.33 -6.31 -14.64
CA ASP A 287 14.35 -7.07 -13.92
C ASP A 287 14.88 -6.22 -12.77
N GLU A 288 15.09 -6.84 -11.61
CA GLU A 288 15.66 -6.18 -10.44
C GLU A 288 17.15 -5.85 -10.63
N MET A 289 17.66 -4.85 -9.92
CA MET A 289 19.08 -4.44 -9.96
C MET A 289 19.62 -4.18 -11.38
N THR A 290 18.74 -3.79 -12.29
CA THR A 290 19.02 -3.65 -13.72
C THR A 290 18.86 -2.19 -14.14
N ARG A 291 19.76 -1.74 -15.02
CA ARG A 291 19.73 -0.36 -15.52
C ARG A 291 18.91 -0.28 -16.80
N TYR A 292 17.94 0.62 -16.81
CA TYR A 292 17.10 0.91 -17.97
C TYR A 292 17.34 2.33 -18.46
N ALA A 293 17.12 2.58 -19.75
CA ALA A 293 17.08 3.93 -20.31
C ALA A 293 15.71 4.23 -20.91
N VAL A 294 15.21 5.43 -20.65
CA VAL A 294 14.09 6.01 -21.39
C VAL A 294 14.65 6.85 -22.52
N VAL A 295 14.21 6.58 -23.75
CA VAL A 295 14.70 7.22 -24.96
C VAL A 295 13.54 7.91 -25.66
N VAL A 296 13.49 9.24 -25.57
CA VAL A 296 12.53 10.11 -26.25
C VAL A 296 13.11 10.48 -27.62
N THR A 297 12.41 10.13 -28.69
CA THR A 297 12.87 10.37 -30.07
C THR A 297 12.33 11.67 -30.67
N ASP A 298 12.84 12.04 -31.84
CA ASP A 298 12.29 13.15 -32.62
C ASP A 298 10.90 12.89 -33.23
N ARG A 299 10.31 11.73 -32.95
CA ARG A 299 8.91 11.39 -33.25
C ARG A 299 7.95 11.90 -32.17
N VAL A 300 8.44 12.27 -30.99
CA VAL A 300 7.66 13.05 -30.02
C VAL A 300 7.72 14.49 -30.48
N ILE A 301 6.57 14.99 -30.94
CA ILE A 301 6.41 16.36 -31.44
C ILE A 301 5.42 17.10 -30.54
N ASP A 302 5.61 18.41 -30.45
CA ASP A 302 4.72 19.28 -29.73
C ASP A 302 3.42 19.56 -30.50
N GLY A 303 2.49 20.24 -29.83
CA GLY A 303 1.20 20.61 -30.40
C GLY A 303 1.23 21.50 -31.65
N LEU A 304 2.39 22.08 -32.00
CA LEU A 304 2.62 22.83 -33.25
C LEU A 304 3.45 22.05 -34.29
N GLY A 305 3.75 20.78 -34.02
CA GLY A 305 4.44 19.86 -34.92
C GLY A 305 5.97 19.93 -34.89
N ASN A 306 6.56 20.58 -33.89
CA ASN A 306 8.01 20.63 -33.72
C ASN A 306 8.51 19.50 -32.81
N PRO A 307 9.62 18.82 -33.12
CA PRO A 307 10.19 17.81 -32.23
C PRO A 307 10.54 18.38 -30.85
N VAL A 308 10.24 17.64 -29.79
CA VAL A 308 10.61 18.02 -28.43
C VAL A 308 12.13 18.09 -28.26
N LYS A 309 12.59 18.81 -27.24
CA LYS A 309 14.00 19.16 -27.05
C LYS A 309 14.49 18.84 -25.65
N SER A 310 15.79 18.57 -25.56
CA SER A 310 16.50 18.54 -24.29
C SER A 310 16.74 19.96 -23.76
N PRO A 311 16.72 20.16 -22.42
CA PRO A 311 17.13 21.41 -21.79
C PRO A 311 18.65 21.63 -21.80
N PHE A 312 19.45 20.67 -22.27
CA PHE A 312 20.93 20.74 -22.29
C PHE A 312 21.50 20.91 -23.71
N GLU A 313 22.82 21.15 -23.81
CA GLU A 313 23.54 21.14 -25.11
C GLU A 313 23.48 19.76 -25.79
N PHE A 314 23.42 18.69 -25.00
CA PHE A 314 23.28 17.31 -25.45
C PHE A 314 21.89 16.78 -25.11
N VAL A 315 21.49 15.69 -25.76
CA VAL A 315 20.19 15.02 -25.54
C VAL A 315 20.10 14.30 -24.19
N TYR A 316 20.94 14.64 -23.21
CA TYR A 316 20.98 14.03 -21.88
C TYR A 316 21.70 14.96 -20.88
N HIS A 317 21.43 14.77 -19.59
CA HIS A 317 22.15 15.45 -18.52
C HIS A 317 23.60 14.95 -18.41
N ALA A 318 24.58 15.81 -18.10
CA ALA A 318 26.01 15.46 -18.13
C ALA A 318 26.40 14.20 -17.31
N ALA A 319 25.68 13.89 -16.22
CA ALA A 319 25.89 12.68 -15.42
C ALA A 319 25.55 11.37 -16.18
N GLN A 320 24.78 11.45 -17.25
CA GLN A 320 24.25 10.32 -18.02
C GLN A 320 25.08 9.97 -19.26
N GLY A 321 26.32 10.46 -19.37
CA GLY A 321 27.17 10.21 -20.54
C GLY A 321 27.44 8.73 -20.84
N SER A 322 27.56 7.88 -19.80
CA SER A 322 27.73 6.43 -19.99
C SER A 322 26.46 5.77 -20.53
N THR A 323 25.28 6.25 -20.11
CA THR A 323 23.97 5.84 -20.65
C THR A 323 23.88 6.16 -22.12
N ALA A 324 24.16 7.41 -22.49
CA ALA A 324 24.07 7.87 -23.87
C ALA A 324 24.99 7.05 -24.79
N ALA A 325 26.22 6.78 -24.33
CA ALA A 325 27.15 5.93 -25.08
C ALA A 325 26.63 4.50 -25.27
N ARG A 326 25.95 3.92 -24.26
CA ARG A 326 25.37 2.57 -24.34
C ARG A 326 24.13 2.55 -25.24
N VAL A 327 23.22 3.51 -25.12
CA VAL A 327 22.05 3.64 -26.00
C VAL A 327 22.49 3.78 -27.45
N ARG A 328 23.52 4.58 -27.73
CA ARG A 328 24.08 4.69 -29.09
C ARG A 328 24.53 3.34 -29.63
N GLN A 329 25.25 2.55 -28.84
CA GLN A 329 25.69 1.21 -29.25
C GLN A 329 24.51 0.27 -29.53
N ILE A 330 23.45 0.35 -28.74
CA ILE A 330 22.23 -0.46 -28.90
C ILE A 330 21.52 -0.09 -30.20
N VAL A 331 21.29 1.20 -30.43
CA VAL A 331 20.64 1.72 -31.64
C VAL A 331 21.45 1.40 -32.91
N ASP A 332 22.79 1.40 -32.80
CA ASP A 332 23.69 1.06 -33.91
C ASP A 332 23.89 -0.46 -34.12
N ASP A 333 23.34 -1.32 -33.24
CA ASP A 333 23.49 -2.76 -33.37
C ASP A 333 22.54 -3.31 -34.46
N PRO A 334 23.08 -3.85 -35.58
CA PRO A 334 22.25 -4.37 -36.66
C PRO A 334 21.41 -5.59 -36.26
N THR A 335 21.75 -6.29 -35.17
CA THR A 335 20.96 -7.42 -34.66
C THR A 335 19.69 -6.98 -33.95
N LEU A 336 19.65 -5.72 -33.47
CA LEU A 336 18.51 -5.12 -32.79
C LEU A 336 17.71 -4.17 -33.70
N ALA A 337 18.14 -3.97 -34.95
CA ALA A 337 17.57 -2.99 -35.87
C ALA A 337 16.04 -3.10 -36.06
N THR A 338 15.50 -4.32 -36.02
CA THR A 338 14.04 -4.54 -36.13
C THR A 338 13.26 -3.82 -35.03
N TYR A 339 13.79 -3.71 -33.82
CA TYR A 339 13.13 -3.03 -32.71
C TYR A 339 13.09 -1.51 -32.87
N PHE A 340 14.04 -0.93 -33.60
CA PHE A 340 14.21 0.53 -33.67
C PHE A 340 13.74 1.14 -35.00
N GLY A 341 13.43 0.30 -36.00
CA GLY A 341 12.95 0.75 -37.30
C GLY A 341 13.89 1.78 -37.95
N ASP A 342 13.37 2.96 -38.30
CA ASP A 342 14.17 4.04 -38.91
C ASP A 342 15.11 4.79 -37.93
N LEU A 343 15.07 4.45 -36.63
CA LEU A 343 16.05 4.90 -35.63
C LEU A 343 17.34 4.06 -35.72
N ALA A 344 17.26 2.81 -36.19
CA ALA A 344 18.40 1.89 -36.23
C ALA A 344 19.57 2.44 -37.06
N GLY A 345 20.79 2.38 -36.52
CA GLY A 345 22.00 2.87 -37.16
C GLY A 345 22.15 4.40 -37.23
N THR A 346 21.27 5.15 -36.57
CA THR A 346 21.35 6.63 -36.49
C THR A 346 22.11 7.12 -35.26
N GLY A 347 22.65 6.22 -34.44
CA GLY A 347 23.25 6.53 -33.15
C GLY A 347 22.29 7.29 -32.24
N LEU A 348 22.61 8.55 -31.96
CA LEU A 348 21.77 9.44 -31.15
C LEU A 348 21.17 10.59 -31.99
N ASP A 349 21.35 10.58 -33.31
CA ASP A 349 20.99 11.74 -34.13
C ASP A 349 19.49 12.02 -34.13
N ARG A 350 18.65 10.97 -34.02
CA ARG A 350 17.17 11.04 -33.96
C ARG A 350 16.62 10.96 -32.53
N VAL A 351 17.48 11.04 -31.52
CA VAL A 351 17.07 11.11 -30.10
C VAL A 351 16.89 12.58 -29.71
N SER A 352 15.80 12.90 -29.02
CA SER A 352 15.50 14.24 -28.50
C SER A 352 15.93 14.39 -27.04
N PHE A 353 15.71 13.36 -26.22
CA PHE A 353 16.18 13.30 -24.84
C PHE A 353 16.33 11.84 -24.37
N LEU A 354 17.26 11.57 -23.45
CA LEU A 354 17.38 10.28 -22.78
C LEU A 354 17.86 10.43 -21.34
N TRP A 355 17.45 9.48 -20.49
CA TRP A 355 17.95 9.30 -19.12
C TRP A 355 17.94 7.82 -18.74
N SER A 356 18.61 7.47 -17.63
CA SER A 356 18.53 6.11 -17.05
C SER A 356 17.95 6.11 -15.66
N PHE A 357 17.45 4.94 -15.26
CA PHE A 357 17.19 4.59 -13.87
C PHE A 357 17.61 3.13 -13.61
N THR A 358 18.01 2.83 -12.38
CA THR A 358 18.37 1.49 -11.93
C THR A 358 17.32 0.95 -10.98
N THR A 359 16.80 -0.25 -11.24
CA THR A 359 15.77 -0.88 -10.42
C THR A 359 16.34 -1.43 -9.11
N GLN A 360 15.56 -1.41 -8.04
CA GLN A 360 15.93 -1.97 -6.75
C GLN A 360 15.89 -3.51 -6.75
N PRO A 361 16.58 -4.18 -5.80
CA PRO A 361 16.29 -5.56 -5.44
C PRO A 361 14.87 -5.69 -4.87
N THR A 362 14.16 -6.75 -5.26
CA THR A 362 12.80 -7.06 -4.78
C THR A 362 12.65 -8.56 -4.53
N VAL A 363 13.01 -9.38 -5.51
CA VAL A 363 12.98 -10.85 -5.44
C VAL A 363 14.20 -11.37 -4.70
N ASP A 364 15.38 -10.76 -4.91
CA ASP A 364 16.62 -11.07 -4.19
C ASP A 364 16.44 -10.90 -2.66
N ASP A 365 15.69 -9.89 -2.22
CA ASP A 365 15.36 -9.69 -0.79
C ASP A 365 14.72 -10.95 -0.20
N MET A 366 13.60 -11.37 -0.79
CA MET A 366 12.83 -12.52 -0.30
C MET A 366 13.59 -13.84 -0.46
N ARG A 367 14.38 -13.99 -1.53
CA ARG A 367 15.24 -15.16 -1.72
C ARG A 367 16.28 -15.29 -0.62
N ARG A 368 16.93 -14.20 -0.20
CA ARG A 368 17.92 -14.23 0.89
C ARG A 368 17.32 -14.58 2.24
N LEU A 369 16.12 -14.06 2.54
CA LEU A 369 15.40 -14.37 3.78
C LEU A 369 15.00 -15.86 3.81
N ARG A 370 14.41 -16.35 2.70
CA ARG A 370 14.09 -17.76 2.50
C ARG A 370 15.32 -18.65 2.67
N ASP A 371 16.41 -18.33 1.98
CA ASP A 371 17.66 -19.10 2.00
C ASP A 371 18.24 -19.19 3.42
N GLY A 372 18.04 -18.15 4.24
CA GLY A 372 18.35 -18.13 5.66
C GLY A 372 17.66 -19.23 6.45
N LEU A 373 16.33 -19.39 6.27
CA LEU A 373 15.57 -20.47 6.90
C LEU A 373 16.08 -21.85 6.44
N TYR A 374 16.54 -21.98 5.20
CA TYR A 374 17.16 -23.20 4.67
C TYR A 374 18.66 -23.35 5.01
N GLY A 375 19.23 -22.47 5.82
CA GLY A 375 20.58 -22.60 6.36
C GLY A 375 21.69 -22.13 5.41
N THR A 376 21.36 -21.23 4.48
CA THR A 376 22.30 -20.70 3.49
C THR A 376 22.25 -19.17 3.41
N GLY A 377 23.29 -18.57 2.83
CA GLY A 377 23.36 -17.11 2.70
C GLY A 377 23.60 -16.36 4.02
N PRO A 378 23.46 -15.03 4.02
CA PRO A 378 23.76 -14.17 5.18
C PRO A 378 22.92 -14.46 6.44
N PHE A 379 21.74 -15.05 6.27
CA PHE A 379 20.80 -15.38 7.34
C PHE A 379 20.82 -16.86 7.75
N ALA A 380 21.84 -17.64 7.35
CA ALA A 380 21.92 -19.08 7.59
C ALA A 380 21.73 -19.51 9.07
N ARG A 381 22.01 -18.61 10.02
CA ARG A 381 21.74 -18.82 11.46
C ARG A 381 20.28 -19.18 11.77
N TRP A 382 19.33 -18.76 10.94
CA TRP A 382 17.90 -18.99 11.15
C TRP A 382 17.51 -20.46 11.09
N ALA A 383 18.25 -21.28 10.34
CA ALA A 383 17.99 -22.71 10.32
C ALA A 383 18.11 -23.34 11.72
N GLU A 384 19.04 -22.84 12.54
CA GLU A 384 19.24 -23.27 13.94
C GLU A 384 18.34 -22.51 14.92
N ALA A 385 18.13 -21.20 14.72
CA ALA A 385 17.32 -20.37 15.62
C ALA A 385 15.81 -20.68 15.54
N TYR A 386 15.34 -21.10 14.36
CA TYR A 386 13.94 -21.43 14.09
C TYR A 386 13.85 -22.86 13.54
N PRO A 387 14.17 -23.89 14.35
CA PRO A 387 14.09 -25.27 13.89
C PRO A 387 12.66 -25.65 13.52
N PRO A 388 12.44 -26.66 12.65
CA PRO A 388 11.10 -27.09 12.27
C PRO A 388 10.41 -27.77 13.46
N GLN A 389 9.76 -26.96 14.30
CA GLN A 389 9.09 -27.40 15.52
C GLN A 389 7.71 -26.78 15.63
N ILE A 390 6.78 -27.53 16.19
CA ILE A 390 5.41 -27.09 16.49
C ILE A 390 5.04 -27.36 17.93
N GLU A 391 4.16 -26.54 18.46
CA GLU A 391 3.43 -26.78 19.70
C GLU A 391 1.95 -27.00 19.38
N VAL A 392 1.43 -28.19 19.62
CA VAL A 392 0.02 -28.53 19.43
C VAL A 392 -0.78 -28.14 20.68
N GLN A 393 -1.88 -27.45 20.46
CA GLN A 393 -2.74 -26.99 21.54
C GLN A 393 -3.68 -28.10 22.02
N ARG A 394 -4.02 -28.07 23.31
CA ARG A 394 -5.07 -28.92 23.87
C ARG A 394 -6.43 -28.40 23.37
N LEU A 395 -7.25 -29.30 22.83
CA LEU A 395 -8.53 -28.95 22.21
C LEU A 395 -9.72 -29.58 22.93
N VAL A 396 -9.53 -30.64 23.72
CA VAL A 396 -10.59 -31.37 24.42
C VAL A 396 -10.68 -30.95 25.88
N GLY A 397 -11.89 -30.63 26.35
CA GLY A 397 -12.16 -30.21 27.72
C GLY A 397 -13.51 -29.48 27.85
N LEU A 398 -13.98 -29.30 29.09
CA LEU A 398 -15.21 -28.57 29.41
C LEU A 398 -14.95 -27.06 29.63
N ASN A 399 -13.74 -26.69 30.03
CA ASN A 399 -13.37 -25.31 30.33
C ASN A 399 -12.38 -24.71 29.32
N ALA A 400 -12.58 -23.45 28.99
CA ALA A 400 -11.62 -22.57 28.30
C ALA A 400 -10.83 -21.76 29.35
N GLY A 401 -9.91 -20.90 28.91
CA GLY A 401 -9.01 -20.12 29.77
C GLY A 401 -7.87 -20.93 30.37
N LEU A 402 -7.44 -22.03 29.72
CA LEU A 402 -6.41 -22.91 30.29
C LEU A 402 -5.07 -22.17 30.46
N ALA A 403 -4.72 -21.31 29.50
CA ALA A 403 -3.53 -20.46 29.59
C ALA A 403 -3.62 -19.40 30.71
N GLU A 404 -4.84 -19.05 31.13
CA GLU A 404 -5.13 -18.10 32.21
C GLU A 404 -5.23 -18.81 33.58
N GLY A 405 -4.93 -20.12 33.63
CA GLY A 405 -4.95 -20.92 34.85
C GLY A 405 -6.30 -21.57 35.16
N ALA A 406 -7.27 -21.54 34.25
CA ALA A 406 -8.46 -22.38 34.37
C ALA A 406 -8.07 -23.85 34.22
N THR A 407 -8.80 -24.72 34.91
CA THR A 407 -8.64 -26.17 34.81
C THR A 407 -9.99 -26.83 34.63
N ASP A 408 -10.02 -27.97 33.95
CA ASP A 408 -11.21 -28.82 33.99
C ASP A 408 -11.44 -29.35 35.43
N PRO A 409 -12.70 -29.57 35.84
CA PRO A 409 -13.00 -30.27 37.09
C PRO A 409 -12.37 -31.66 37.11
N GLU A 410 -11.94 -32.19 38.26
CA GLU A 410 -11.31 -33.52 38.34
C GLU A 410 -12.18 -34.65 37.73
N ASP A 411 -13.49 -34.49 37.73
CA ASP A 411 -14.47 -35.43 37.20
C ASP A 411 -15.03 -35.04 35.82
N TRP A 412 -14.40 -34.13 35.08
CA TRP A 412 -14.90 -33.59 33.79
C TRP A 412 -15.27 -34.66 32.75
N ILE A 413 -14.62 -35.83 32.78
CA ILE A 413 -14.95 -36.98 31.94
C ILE A 413 -16.22 -37.69 32.42
N THR A 414 -16.35 -37.88 33.73
CA THR A 414 -17.36 -38.76 34.34
C THR A 414 -18.61 -38.04 34.84
N SER A 415 -18.55 -36.72 34.97
CA SER A 415 -19.65 -35.85 35.40
C SER A 415 -20.85 -35.92 34.45
N GLU A 416 -22.03 -35.47 34.91
CA GLU A 416 -23.24 -35.41 34.07
C GLU A 416 -23.03 -34.53 32.83
N LEU A 417 -22.35 -33.39 33.01
CA LEU A 417 -21.99 -32.48 31.92
C LEU A 417 -21.00 -33.15 30.96
N GLY A 418 -19.98 -33.82 31.49
CA GLY A 418 -18.99 -34.57 30.69
C GLY A 418 -19.61 -35.66 29.83
N GLN A 419 -20.55 -36.41 30.39
CA GLN A 419 -21.28 -37.44 29.65
C GLN A 419 -22.20 -36.84 28.58
N ALA A 420 -22.89 -35.74 28.90
CA ALA A 420 -23.76 -35.05 27.94
C ALA A 420 -22.98 -34.45 26.76
N ALA A 421 -21.77 -33.94 27.02
CA ALA A 421 -20.86 -33.40 26.01
C ALA A 421 -20.03 -34.47 25.29
N ASP A 422 -20.23 -35.75 25.62
CA ASP A 422 -19.50 -36.89 25.08
C ASP A 422 -17.96 -36.74 25.24
N CYS A 423 -17.53 -36.29 26.41
CA CYS A 423 -16.11 -36.22 26.79
C CYS A 423 -15.42 -37.59 26.85
N PRO A 424 -16.04 -38.69 27.35
CA PRO A 424 -15.39 -40.00 27.42
C PRO A 424 -14.91 -40.53 26.07
N ALA A 425 -15.63 -40.25 24.97
CA ALA A 425 -15.23 -40.67 23.63
C ALA A 425 -14.02 -39.88 23.09
N LYS A 426 -13.78 -38.66 23.61
CA LYS A 426 -12.76 -37.72 23.12
C LYS A 426 -11.50 -37.70 23.97
N ALA A 427 -11.59 -38.07 25.24
CA ALA A 427 -10.47 -38.02 26.19
C ALA A 427 -9.25 -38.90 25.81
N GLY A 428 -9.41 -39.82 24.86
CA GLY A 428 -8.31 -40.62 24.32
C GLY A 428 -7.33 -39.84 23.43
N ASN A 429 -7.72 -38.68 22.90
CA ASN A 429 -6.84 -37.80 22.13
C ASN A 429 -7.19 -36.32 22.41
N MET A 430 -6.35 -35.65 23.21
CA MET A 430 -6.65 -34.31 23.74
C MET A 430 -6.34 -33.16 22.79
N TRP A 431 -5.71 -33.42 21.64
CA TRP A 431 -5.05 -32.40 20.81
C TRP A 431 -5.62 -32.29 19.40
N ARG A 432 -6.65 -33.07 19.09
CA ARG A 432 -7.37 -32.97 17.82
C ARG A 432 -8.86 -32.85 18.07
N ILE A 433 -9.55 -32.35 17.06
CA ILE A 433 -11.01 -32.33 17.02
C ILE A 433 -11.48 -33.25 15.90
N ASP A 434 -12.18 -34.33 16.26
CA ASP A 434 -12.80 -35.21 15.28
C ASP A 434 -14.03 -34.53 14.66
N PHE A 435 -14.15 -34.55 13.33
CA PHE A 435 -15.25 -33.89 12.62
C PHE A 435 -16.62 -34.33 13.12
N GLU A 436 -16.78 -35.63 13.40
CA GLU A 436 -18.01 -36.22 13.92
C GLU A 436 -18.47 -35.54 15.23
N GLY A 437 -17.53 -35.15 16.09
CA GLY A 437 -17.81 -34.51 17.37
C GLY A 437 -18.20 -33.04 17.24
N LEU A 438 -17.81 -32.37 16.16
CA LEU A 438 -18.16 -30.96 15.89
C LEU A 438 -19.38 -30.80 15.00
N ARG A 439 -19.77 -31.82 14.23
CA ARG A 439 -20.89 -31.77 13.27
C ARG A 439 -22.15 -31.08 13.79
N PRO A 440 -22.65 -31.35 15.01
CA PRO A 440 -23.86 -30.70 15.52
C PRO A 440 -23.72 -29.18 15.65
N ASN A 441 -22.52 -28.70 15.97
CA ASN A 441 -22.22 -27.28 16.22
C ASN A 441 -21.68 -26.56 14.97
N LEU A 442 -21.20 -27.30 13.96
CA LEU A 442 -20.67 -26.71 12.72
C LEU A 442 -21.71 -25.94 11.92
N ARG A 443 -23.00 -26.30 12.05
CA ARG A 443 -24.07 -25.49 11.45
C ARG A 443 -24.08 -24.09 12.05
N ASP A 444 -24.07 -24.00 13.37
CA ASP A 444 -24.09 -22.70 14.07
C ASP A 444 -22.80 -21.92 13.78
N LEU A 445 -21.65 -22.59 13.68
CA LEU A 445 -20.40 -21.96 13.26
C LEU A 445 -20.49 -21.37 11.84
N VAL A 446 -20.98 -22.14 10.86
CA VAL A 446 -21.10 -21.69 9.46
C VAL A 446 -22.16 -20.59 9.29
N GLU A 447 -23.33 -20.76 9.92
CA GLU A 447 -24.47 -19.85 9.74
C GLU A 447 -24.31 -18.56 10.58
N GLN A 448 -23.79 -18.66 11.81
CA GLN A 448 -23.72 -17.52 12.75
C GLN A 448 -22.36 -16.82 12.73
N ALA A 449 -21.23 -17.55 12.65
CA ALA A 449 -19.91 -16.92 12.71
C ALA A 449 -19.43 -16.36 11.36
N PHE A 450 -19.85 -16.95 10.24
CA PHE A 450 -19.47 -16.52 8.89
C PHE A 450 -20.61 -15.86 8.10
N GLY A 451 -21.78 -15.64 8.73
CA GLY A 451 -22.92 -14.98 8.11
C GLY A 451 -23.50 -15.70 6.89
N VAL A 452 -23.23 -17.00 6.71
CA VAL A 452 -23.77 -17.79 5.59
C VAL A 452 -25.26 -18.03 5.82
N ALA A 453 -26.11 -17.51 4.95
CA ALA A 453 -27.55 -17.70 5.07
C ALA A 453 -27.94 -19.18 5.08
N ALA A 454 -28.83 -19.56 6.00
CA ALA A 454 -29.40 -20.90 6.06
C ALA A 454 -30.08 -21.24 4.72
N GLY A 455 -29.58 -22.28 4.04
CA GLY A 455 -29.99 -22.58 2.67
C GLY A 455 -29.14 -23.63 1.96
N PRO A 456 -29.38 -23.86 0.65
CA PRO A 456 -28.67 -24.88 -0.13
C PRO A 456 -27.13 -24.76 -0.09
N ASP A 457 -26.62 -23.53 -0.02
CA ASP A 457 -25.17 -23.27 0.00
C ASP A 457 -24.55 -23.72 1.33
N SER A 458 -25.12 -23.30 2.48
CA SER A 458 -24.72 -23.78 3.81
C SER A 458 -24.81 -25.32 3.93
N GLN A 459 -25.85 -25.95 3.36
CA GLN A 459 -26.00 -27.40 3.36
C GLN A 459 -24.96 -28.10 2.50
N THR A 460 -24.58 -27.50 1.38
CA THR A 460 -23.53 -28.02 0.50
C THR A 460 -22.18 -27.94 1.19
N LEU A 461 -21.87 -26.80 1.81
CA LEU A 461 -20.64 -26.63 2.59
C LEU A 461 -20.53 -27.65 3.72
N LEU A 462 -21.59 -27.79 4.54
CA LEU A 462 -21.61 -28.77 5.63
C LEU A 462 -21.44 -30.21 5.12
N ARG A 463 -22.02 -30.56 3.97
CA ARG A 463 -21.82 -31.87 3.34
C ARG A 463 -20.37 -32.07 2.88
N LYS A 464 -19.75 -31.06 2.29
CA LYS A 464 -18.35 -31.17 1.85
C LYS A 464 -17.40 -31.36 3.03
N LEU A 465 -17.71 -30.77 4.19
CA LEU A 465 -16.95 -31.01 5.42
C LEU A 465 -17.04 -32.45 5.92
N GLU A 466 -17.99 -33.27 5.46
CA GLU A 466 -18.02 -34.71 5.80
C GLU A 466 -16.78 -35.48 5.31
N ASN A 467 -16.01 -34.91 4.39
CA ASN A 467 -14.73 -35.45 3.92
C ASN A 467 -13.56 -35.17 4.88
N VAL A 468 -13.75 -34.36 5.92
CA VAL A 468 -12.74 -34.06 6.93
C VAL A 468 -12.70 -35.15 7.99
N SER A 469 -11.51 -35.65 8.33
CA SER A 469 -11.31 -36.61 9.42
C SER A 469 -11.28 -35.86 10.75
N HIS A 470 -10.29 -34.97 10.90
CA HIS A 470 -10.06 -34.25 12.13
C HIS A 470 -9.33 -32.93 11.87
N MET A 471 -9.20 -32.13 12.92
CA MET A 471 -8.61 -30.79 12.90
C MET A 471 -7.58 -30.66 14.01
N VAL A 472 -6.52 -29.91 13.76
CA VAL A 472 -5.41 -29.68 14.69
C VAL A 472 -5.08 -28.20 14.72
N ILE A 473 -4.89 -27.63 15.91
CA ILE A 473 -4.49 -26.23 16.08
C ILE A 473 -3.18 -26.21 16.85
N GLY A 474 -2.24 -25.40 16.40
CA GLY A 474 -0.94 -25.30 17.01
C GLY A 474 -0.25 -23.99 16.72
N THR A 475 0.99 -23.89 17.17
CA THR A 475 1.85 -22.73 16.92
C THR A 475 3.24 -23.17 16.50
N PHE A 476 3.98 -22.26 15.86
CA PHE A 476 5.40 -22.41 15.56
C PHE A 476 6.12 -21.07 15.71
N ARG A 477 7.46 -21.12 15.75
CA ARG A 477 8.30 -19.92 15.84
C ARG A 477 8.80 -19.49 14.47
N SER A 478 8.71 -18.20 14.18
CA SER A 478 9.16 -17.57 12.94
C SER A 478 10.07 -16.37 13.25
N PRO A 479 11.10 -16.06 12.43
CA PRO A 479 11.80 -14.79 12.51
C PRO A 479 10.83 -13.62 12.26
N PHE A 480 10.96 -12.55 13.04
CA PHE A 480 10.12 -11.37 12.91
C PHE A 480 10.98 -10.10 12.77
N LEU A 481 10.73 -9.34 11.71
CA LEU A 481 11.68 -8.34 11.21
C LEU A 481 11.16 -6.89 11.19
N LEU A 482 9.88 -6.68 11.49
CA LEU A 482 9.37 -5.32 11.72
C LEU A 482 9.93 -4.80 13.04
N GLU A 483 10.44 -3.57 13.02
CA GLU A 483 10.98 -2.89 14.20
C GLU A 483 9.97 -2.89 15.36
N GLY A 484 10.47 -3.01 16.59
CA GLY A 484 9.62 -3.09 17.79
C GLY A 484 9.07 -4.50 18.09
N GLY A 485 9.15 -5.44 17.15
CA GLY A 485 8.68 -6.81 17.35
C GLY A 485 7.17 -6.99 17.13
N PRO A 486 6.64 -8.22 17.33
CA PRO A 486 5.28 -8.57 16.93
C PRO A 486 4.17 -7.85 17.70
N ASP A 487 4.46 -7.30 18.88
CA ASP A 487 3.50 -6.56 19.72
C ASP A 487 3.51 -5.05 19.45
N SER A 488 4.42 -4.57 18.59
CA SER A 488 4.54 -3.13 18.27
C SER A 488 3.30 -2.64 17.51
N ALA A 489 2.74 -1.52 17.96
CA ALA A 489 1.68 -0.79 17.26
C ALA A 489 2.22 0.42 16.46
N ASP A 490 3.55 0.58 16.32
CA ASP A 490 4.11 1.70 15.54
C ASP A 490 3.81 1.50 14.05
N PRO A 491 2.99 2.38 13.42
CA PRO A 491 2.64 2.25 12.02
C PRO A 491 3.82 2.50 11.08
N ASN A 492 4.95 3.03 11.59
CA ASN A 492 6.17 3.26 10.84
C ASN A 492 7.17 2.10 10.91
N ALA A 493 6.87 1.07 11.72
CA ALA A 493 7.71 -0.10 11.82
C ALA A 493 7.92 -0.70 10.42
N ALA A 494 9.16 -0.90 10.04
CA ALA A 494 9.55 -1.49 8.76
C ALA A 494 10.72 -2.46 8.98
N PHE A 495 11.16 -3.13 7.92
CA PHE A 495 12.39 -3.90 7.97
C PHE A 495 13.60 -2.96 8.00
N ASP A 496 14.46 -3.12 8.99
CA ASP A 496 15.81 -2.55 9.02
C ASP A 496 16.84 -3.68 8.88
N ILE A 497 17.30 -3.89 7.65
CA ILE A 497 18.06 -5.08 7.24
C ILE A 497 19.24 -4.70 6.34
N ASN A 498 20.42 -5.23 6.65
CA ASN A 498 21.54 -5.31 5.75
C ASN A 498 21.58 -6.70 5.06
N TYR A 499 21.05 -6.77 3.84
CA TYR A 499 20.96 -8.01 3.07
C TYR A 499 22.33 -8.59 2.63
N ALA A 500 23.41 -7.80 2.71
CA ALA A 500 24.75 -8.27 2.40
C ALA A 500 25.42 -8.97 3.59
N THR A 501 25.25 -8.45 4.81
CA THR A 501 25.89 -8.98 6.02
C THR A 501 24.99 -9.91 6.83
N GLY A 502 23.67 -9.80 6.66
CA GLY A 502 22.68 -10.51 7.46
C GLY A 502 22.38 -9.84 8.81
N GLU A 503 22.88 -8.63 9.04
CA GLU A 503 22.53 -7.80 10.21
C GLU A 503 21.10 -7.26 10.03
N ALA A 504 20.28 -7.36 11.07
CA ALA A 504 18.89 -6.94 11.05
C ALA A 504 18.40 -6.63 12.47
N VAL A 505 17.40 -5.75 12.58
CA VAL A 505 16.54 -5.69 13.77
C VAL A 505 15.62 -6.91 13.74
N GLU A 506 16.02 -7.95 14.46
CA GLU A 506 15.38 -9.26 14.44
C GLU A 506 14.84 -9.63 15.82
N THR A 507 13.57 -10.04 15.85
CA THR A 507 12.92 -10.67 16.99
C THR A 507 12.31 -12.00 16.53
N SER A 508 11.36 -12.53 17.30
CA SER A 508 10.69 -13.79 16.96
C SER A 508 9.22 -13.69 17.29
N ASP A 509 8.40 -14.24 16.41
CA ASP A 509 6.96 -14.33 16.59
C ASP A 509 6.53 -15.78 16.84
N THR A 510 5.38 -15.95 17.49
CA THR A 510 4.69 -17.23 17.67
C THR A 510 3.48 -17.25 16.76
N VAL A 511 3.61 -17.92 15.62
CA VAL A 511 2.59 -17.96 14.57
C VAL A 511 1.67 -19.15 14.82
N GLN A 512 0.37 -18.90 14.88
CA GLN A 512 -0.64 -19.96 14.97
C GLN A 512 -0.92 -20.60 13.60
N PHE A 513 -1.29 -21.87 13.62
CA PHE A 513 -1.86 -22.55 12.47
C PHE A 513 -3.11 -23.34 12.87
N TRP A 514 -4.00 -23.54 11.90
CA TRP A 514 -5.04 -24.55 11.96
C TRP A 514 -4.94 -25.43 10.74
N LEU A 515 -4.92 -26.73 10.99
CA LEU A 515 -4.76 -27.79 10.00
C LEU A 515 -6.04 -28.63 9.99
N ILE A 516 -6.57 -28.85 8.80
CA ILE A 516 -7.75 -29.68 8.54
C ILE A 516 -7.32 -30.88 7.70
N VAL A 517 -7.47 -32.08 8.26
CA VAL A 517 -6.96 -33.33 7.68
C VAL A 517 -8.09 -34.11 7.00
N PRO A 518 -7.91 -34.57 5.75
CA PRO A 518 -8.91 -35.37 5.04
C PRO A 518 -9.15 -36.75 5.66
N LYS A 519 -10.30 -37.37 5.34
CA LYS A 519 -10.54 -38.80 5.57
C LYS A 519 -9.75 -39.62 4.55
N ALA A 520 -9.10 -40.68 5.02
CA ALA A 520 -8.51 -41.68 4.13
C ALA A 520 -9.62 -42.44 3.38
N THR A 521 -9.38 -42.66 2.09
CA THR A 521 -10.21 -43.43 1.16
C THR A 521 -9.35 -44.46 0.42
N GLU A 522 -9.93 -45.22 -0.52
CA GLU A 522 -9.14 -46.07 -1.41
C GLU A 522 -8.24 -45.28 -2.37
N GLU A 523 -8.63 -44.04 -2.70
CA GLU A 523 -7.93 -43.18 -3.66
C GLU A 523 -6.93 -42.24 -2.97
N HIS A 524 -7.18 -41.85 -1.72
CA HIS A 524 -6.41 -40.86 -0.98
C HIS A 524 -6.05 -41.38 0.41
N SER A 525 -4.77 -41.36 0.78
CA SER A 525 -4.30 -41.84 2.08
C SER A 525 -3.15 -40.99 2.61
N GLN A 526 -2.97 -40.97 3.93
CA GLN A 526 -1.86 -40.28 4.59
C GLN A 526 -0.48 -40.81 4.11
N PRO A 527 0.56 -39.96 4.08
CA PRO A 527 0.48 -38.51 4.30
C PRO A 527 -0.20 -37.79 3.13
N PHE A 528 -1.15 -36.90 3.42
CA PHE A 528 -1.83 -36.09 2.40
C PHE A 528 -0.97 -34.93 1.93
N ASP A 529 -1.11 -34.57 0.65
CA ASP A 529 -0.61 -33.31 0.09
C ASP A 529 -1.29 -32.11 0.77
N VAL A 530 -0.61 -30.97 0.81
CA VAL A 530 -1.03 -29.81 1.61
C VAL A 530 -1.29 -28.59 0.75
N ASN A 531 -2.43 -27.95 0.99
CA ASN A 531 -2.77 -26.65 0.44
C ASN A 531 -2.76 -25.58 1.54
N ILE A 532 -1.92 -24.55 1.36
CA ILE A 532 -1.70 -23.48 2.33
C ILE A 532 -2.60 -22.31 1.98
N TYR A 533 -3.49 -21.97 2.91
CA TYR A 533 -4.49 -20.93 2.76
C TYR A 533 -4.06 -19.59 3.38
N GLY A 534 -4.15 -18.52 2.60
CA GLY A 534 -4.12 -17.14 3.08
C GLY A 534 -5.53 -16.54 3.17
N HIS A 535 -5.85 -15.90 4.30
CA HIS A 535 -7.14 -15.24 4.55
C HIS A 535 -7.22 -13.82 3.97
N GLY A 536 -8.42 -13.24 3.95
CA GLY A 536 -8.67 -11.89 3.47
C GLY A 536 -8.15 -10.77 4.40
N TYR A 537 -8.13 -9.53 3.89
CA TYR A 537 -7.83 -8.33 4.69
C TYR A 537 -8.86 -8.17 5.82
N THR A 538 -8.39 -7.77 7.01
CA THR A 538 -9.12 -7.74 8.31
C THR A 538 -9.66 -9.09 8.79
N GLY A 539 -9.46 -10.13 7.98
CA GLY A 539 -9.93 -11.47 8.21
C GLY A 539 -9.07 -12.28 9.17
N ASN A 540 -9.25 -13.59 9.15
CA ASN A 540 -8.39 -14.51 9.89
C ASN A 540 -8.42 -15.92 9.28
N PHE A 541 -7.44 -16.73 9.67
CA PHE A 541 -7.26 -18.11 9.21
C PHE A 541 -8.48 -19.03 9.33
N LEU A 542 -9.50 -18.70 10.14
CA LEU A 542 -10.71 -19.53 10.24
C LEU A 542 -11.52 -19.59 8.95
N GLU A 543 -11.41 -18.58 8.08
CA GLU A 543 -12.08 -18.52 6.77
C GLU A 543 -11.82 -19.77 5.91
N MET A 544 -10.68 -20.45 6.12
CA MET A 544 -10.34 -21.65 5.36
C MET A 544 -11.39 -22.78 5.48
N ILE A 545 -12.20 -22.79 6.56
CA ILE A 545 -13.25 -23.78 6.77
C ILE A 545 -14.29 -23.76 5.65
N LEU A 546 -14.49 -22.61 4.99
CA LEU A 546 -15.39 -22.44 3.86
C LEU A 546 -14.96 -23.25 2.63
N TYR A 547 -13.72 -23.74 2.61
CA TYR A 547 -13.11 -24.41 1.45
C TYR A 547 -12.53 -25.79 1.79
N ALA A 548 -12.14 -26.01 3.05
CA ALA A 548 -11.41 -27.20 3.46
C ALA A 548 -12.14 -28.52 3.16
N GLY A 549 -13.47 -28.56 3.26
CA GLY A 549 -14.24 -29.75 2.91
C GLY A 549 -14.14 -30.12 1.42
N ASN A 550 -14.07 -29.12 0.53
CA ASN A 550 -13.89 -29.34 -0.90
C ASN A 550 -12.46 -29.80 -1.23
N MET A 551 -11.47 -29.26 -0.53
CA MET A 551 -10.08 -29.73 -0.65
C MET A 551 -9.94 -31.18 -0.16
N ALA A 552 -10.55 -31.50 0.98
CA ALA A 552 -10.52 -32.82 1.58
C ALA A 552 -11.17 -33.90 0.71
N GLU A 553 -12.24 -33.58 -0.03
CA GLU A 553 -12.85 -34.48 -1.01
C GLU A 553 -11.86 -34.97 -2.08
N HIS A 554 -10.85 -34.14 -2.38
CA HIS A 554 -9.79 -34.43 -3.35
C HIS A 554 -8.49 -34.93 -2.70
N GLY A 555 -8.53 -35.31 -1.42
CA GLY A 555 -7.35 -35.80 -0.69
C GLY A 555 -6.30 -34.73 -0.37
N LEU A 556 -6.69 -33.45 -0.34
CA LEU A 556 -5.81 -32.34 0.02
C LEU A 556 -6.12 -31.85 1.43
N ALA A 557 -5.10 -31.82 2.29
CA ALA A 557 -5.20 -31.15 3.58
C ALA A 557 -5.14 -29.63 3.40
N THR A 558 -5.89 -28.89 4.23
CA THR A 558 -5.84 -27.43 4.23
C THR A 558 -5.22 -26.95 5.52
N ILE A 559 -4.24 -26.04 5.43
CA ILE A 559 -3.63 -25.38 6.58
C ILE A 559 -3.61 -23.87 6.37
N GLY A 560 -3.99 -23.12 7.40
CA GLY A 560 -3.97 -21.65 7.37
C GLY A 560 -3.26 -21.09 8.58
N ILE A 561 -2.64 -19.92 8.41
CA ILE A 561 -2.03 -19.11 9.49
C ILE A 561 -2.60 -17.70 9.45
N ASN A 562 -2.54 -16.98 10.58
CA ASN A 562 -2.80 -15.54 10.57
C ASN A 562 -1.61 -14.79 9.98
N ALA A 563 -1.88 -13.89 9.05
CA ALA A 563 -0.93 -12.88 8.61
C ALA A 563 -0.49 -12.00 9.78
N MET A 564 0.61 -11.26 9.59
CA MET A 564 1.08 -10.29 10.58
C MET A 564 -0.05 -9.34 10.97
N GLY A 565 -0.22 -9.07 12.27
CA GLY A 565 -1.25 -8.17 12.76
C GLY A 565 -2.68 -8.70 12.73
N HIS A 566 -2.95 -9.94 12.31
CA HIS A 566 -4.30 -10.49 12.17
C HIS A 566 -4.66 -11.51 13.26
N GLY A 567 -5.94 -11.63 13.57
CA GLY A 567 -6.45 -12.54 14.58
C GLY A 567 -7.98 -12.61 14.58
N LEU A 568 -8.53 -13.60 15.29
CA LEU A 568 -9.95 -13.61 15.58
C LEU A 568 -10.24 -12.68 16.76
N VAL A 569 -10.99 -11.62 16.52
CA VAL A 569 -11.42 -10.65 17.54
C VAL A 569 -12.92 -10.83 17.76
N LEU A 570 -13.33 -11.07 19.00
CA LEU A 570 -14.72 -11.32 19.38
C LEU A 570 -15.14 -10.37 20.49
N SER A 571 -16.37 -9.89 20.46
CA SER A 571 -16.96 -9.18 21.59
C SER A 571 -17.07 -10.08 22.83
N SER A 572 -17.27 -9.47 24.00
CA SER A 572 -17.48 -10.21 25.25
C SER A 572 -18.68 -11.18 25.16
N GLY A 573 -19.75 -10.77 24.48
CA GLY A 573 -20.95 -11.61 24.31
C GLY A 573 -20.69 -12.81 23.40
N GLU A 574 -20.01 -12.60 22.28
CA GLU A 574 -19.63 -13.68 21.34
C GLU A 574 -18.65 -14.66 21.99
N SER A 575 -17.68 -14.14 22.74
CA SER A 575 -16.73 -14.96 23.49
C SER A 575 -17.43 -15.90 24.49
N ILE A 576 -18.41 -15.39 25.25
CA ILE A 576 -19.20 -16.21 26.19
C ILE A 576 -20.00 -17.28 25.45
N ALA A 577 -20.65 -16.91 24.34
CA ALA A 577 -21.45 -17.84 23.54
C ALA A 577 -20.58 -18.95 22.92
N ALA A 578 -19.43 -18.59 22.34
CA ALA A 578 -18.49 -19.53 21.73
C ALA A 578 -17.89 -20.49 22.76
N LYS A 579 -17.45 -19.98 23.92
CA LYS A 579 -16.97 -20.82 25.04
C LYS A 579 -18.03 -21.82 25.50
N ALA A 580 -19.28 -21.38 25.65
CA ALA A 580 -20.38 -22.25 26.06
C ALA A 580 -20.70 -23.33 25.01
N ALA A 581 -20.75 -22.97 23.72
CA ALA A 581 -21.02 -23.89 22.63
C ALA A 581 -19.94 -24.97 22.50
N LEU A 582 -18.66 -24.58 22.58
CA LEU A 582 -17.53 -25.51 22.53
C LEU A 582 -17.48 -26.39 23.79
N GLY A 583 -17.73 -25.85 24.98
CA GLY A 583 -17.82 -26.63 26.22
C GLY A 583 -18.93 -27.68 26.17
N GLY A 584 -20.08 -27.35 25.58
CA GLY A 584 -21.18 -28.30 25.36
C GLY A 584 -20.83 -29.48 24.45
N ALA A 585 -19.75 -29.39 23.66
CA ALA A 585 -19.22 -30.48 22.83
C ALA A 585 -17.90 -31.07 23.36
N CYS A 586 -17.48 -30.66 24.56
CA CYS A 586 -16.21 -31.03 25.17
C CYS A 586 -14.97 -30.54 24.38
N TYR A 587 -15.08 -29.37 23.77
CA TYR A 587 -14.01 -28.71 23.02
C TYR A 587 -13.72 -27.29 23.50
N ALA A 588 -14.07 -26.93 24.74
CA ALA A 588 -13.85 -25.56 25.24
C ALA A 588 -12.40 -25.06 25.08
N PRO A 589 -11.34 -25.86 25.30
CA PRO A 589 -9.96 -25.43 25.06
C PRO A 589 -9.65 -25.01 23.62
N ALA A 590 -10.42 -25.52 22.64
CA ALA A 590 -10.28 -25.08 21.26
C ALA A 590 -10.61 -23.59 21.08
N PHE A 591 -11.43 -23.00 21.96
CA PHE A 591 -11.66 -21.55 21.96
C PHE A 591 -10.34 -20.81 22.13
N ASP A 592 -9.59 -21.12 23.20
CA ASP A 592 -8.31 -20.47 23.50
C ASP A 592 -7.33 -20.66 22.34
N ALA A 593 -7.27 -21.86 21.77
CA ALA A 593 -6.37 -22.17 20.66
C ALA A 593 -6.72 -21.39 19.38
N LEU A 594 -8.01 -21.18 19.10
CA LEU A 594 -8.49 -20.45 17.92
C LEU A 594 -8.39 -18.93 18.09
N THR A 595 -8.49 -18.42 19.32
CA THR A 595 -8.39 -16.99 19.64
C THR A 595 -6.99 -16.54 20.05
N LEU A 596 -6.00 -17.44 20.10
CA LEU A 596 -4.61 -17.03 19.90
C LEU A 596 -4.58 -16.15 18.64
N GLY A 597 -3.89 -15.02 18.69
CA GLY A 597 -4.00 -14.01 17.65
C GLY A 597 -2.78 -13.12 17.62
N ARG A 598 -2.59 -12.46 16.47
CA ARG A 598 -1.55 -11.44 16.25
C ARG A 598 -2.16 -10.04 16.11
N ALA A 599 -3.48 -9.93 16.28
CA ALA A 599 -4.17 -8.64 16.31
C ALA A 599 -3.69 -7.85 17.53
N ARG A 600 -3.48 -6.54 17.31
CA ARG A 600 -3.02 -5.60 18.32
C ARG A 600 -4.07 -4.51 18.44
N ASP A 601 -4.23 -3.97 19.63
CA ASP A 601 -5.03 -2.77 19.87
C ASP A 601 -4.22 -1.56 19.37
N LEU A 602 -4.60 -1.03 18.20
CA LEU A 602 -3.83 0.01 17.48
C LEU A 602 -4.27 1.42 17.89
N ASP A 603 -5.52 1.58 18.34
CA ASP A 603 -6.10 2.84 18.78
C ASP A 603 -6.26 2.97 20.31
N GLN A 604 -5.93 1.91 21.06
CA GLN A 604 -5.99 1.83 22.53
C GLN A 604 -7.42 1.86 23.08
N ASP A 605 -8.42 1.43 22.31
CA ASP A 605 -9.81 1.33 22.76
C ASP A 605 -10.08 0.10 23.66
N GLY A 606 -9.08 -0.79 23.81
CA GLY A 606 -9.14 -2.04 24.55
C GLY A 606 -9.54 -3.26 23.71
N THR A 607 -9.76 -3.08 22.41
CA THR A 607 -10.14 -4.10 21.43
C THR A 607 -9.06 -4.22 20.36
N PRO A 608 -8.51 -5.41 20.11
CA PRO A 608 -7.53 -5.55 19.04
C PRO A 608 -8.11 -5.30 17.63
N ASP A 609 -7.33 -4.63 16.78
CA ASP A 609 -7.63 -4.34 15.38
C ASP A 609 -7.01 -5.38 14.45
N SER A 610 -7.77 -6.41 14.09
CA SER A 610 -7.26 -7.44 13.16
C SER A 610 -6.91 -6.82 11.80
N GLY A 611 -5.62 -6.79 11.49
CA GLY A 611 -5.08 -6.32 10.22
C GLY A 611 -5.19 -4.82 9.98
N GLY A 612 -5.50 -4.01 11.00
CA GLY A 612 -5.82 -2.59 10.85
C GLY A 612 -4.72 -1.73 10.20
N ASP A 613 -3.47 -2.08 10.41
CA ASP A 613 -2.28 -1.41 9.86
C ASP A 613 -1.70 -2.10 8.61
N PHE A 614 -2.22 -3.28 8.23
CA PHE A 614 -1.58 -4.14 7.24
C PHE A 614 -1.52 -3.52 5.84
N TRP A 615 -2.62 -2.90 5.39
CA TRP A 615 -2.75 -2.30 4.06
C TRP A 615 -3.12 -0.84 4.15
N SER A 616 -2.10 0.03 4.23
CA SER A 616 -2.25 1.45 4.51
C SER A 616 -1.23 2.30 3.72
N SER A 617 -1.30 3.62 3.86
CA SER A 617 -0.32 4.54 3.24
C SER A 617 1.03 4.59 3.95
N TYR A 618 1.23 3.81 5.02
CA TYR A 618 2.54 3.54 5.58
C TYR A 618 3.31 2.56 4.66
N LEU A 619 3.79 3.08 3.52
CA LEU A 619 4.27 2.31 2.37
C LEU A 619 5.23 1.16 2.73
N PHE A 620 6.19 1.44 3.61
CA PHE A 620 7.23 0.49 4.02
C PHE A 620 6.68 -0.56 4.99
N HIS A 621 5.81 -0.15 5.92
CA HIS A 621 5.10 -1.07 6.81
C HIS A 621 4.24 -2.05 6.01
N THR A 622 3.43 -1.56 5.07
CA THR A 622 2.61 -2.44 4.21
C THR A 622 3.45 -3.37 3.35
N ARG A 623 4.52 -2.88 2.73
CA ARG A 623 5.47 -3.73 1.97
C ARG A 623 6.03 -4.84 2.86
N ASP A 624 6.47 -4.50 4.05
CA ASP A 624 7.19 -5.42 4.92
C ASP A 624 6.26 -6.33 5.74
N GLY A 625 5.02 -5.94 6.00
CA GLY A 625 3.97 -6.80 6.54
C GLY A 625 3.57 -7.94 5.58
N VAL A 626 3.49 -7.63 4.28
CA VAL A 626 3.34 -8.64 3.21
C VAL A 626 4.52 -9.60 3.21
N ARG A 627 5.75 -9.06 3.21
CA ARG A 627 6.99 -9.87 3.21
C ARG A 627 7.13 -10.74 4.45
N GLN A 628 6.78 -10.22 5.63
CA GLN A 628 6.78 -10.95 6.89
C GLN A 628 5.80 -12.13 6.85
N SER A 629 4.58 -11.90 6.34
CA SER A 629 3.58 -12.96 6.23
C SER A 629 3.98 -14.05 5.22
N VAL A 630 4.66 -13.68 4.13
CA VAL A 630 5.26 -14.66 3.20
C VAL A 630 6.41 -15.44 3.87
N LEU A 631 7.24 -14.79 4.69
CA LEU A 631 8.31 -15.46 5.42
C LEU A 631 7.74 -16.49 6.43
N ASP A 632 6.64 -16.16 7.08
CA ASP A 632 5.91 -17.07 7.98
C ASP A 632 5.38 -18.30 7.21
N HIS A 633 4.84 -18.12 5.99
CA HIS A 633 4.43 -19.23 5.13
C HIS A 633 5.60 -20.13 4.68
N ILE A 634 6.76 -19.53 4.36
CA ILE A 634 7.97 -20.30 3.99
C ILE A 634 8.43 -21.16 5.17
N GLN A 635 8.44 -20.60 6.38
CA GLN A 635 8.77 -21.37 7.58
C GLN A 635 7.75 -22.49 7.83
N LEU A 636 6.46 -22.24 7.57
CA LEU A 636 5.43 -23.27 7.65
C LEU A 636 5.68 -24.43 6.67
N VAL A 637 6.01 -24.14 5.40
CA VAL A 637 6.38 -25.17 4.41
C VAL A 637 7.58 -25.98 4.90
N ARG A 638 8.62 -25.31 5.43
CA ARG A 638 9.80 -25.98 5.98
C ARG A 638 9.46 -26.91 7.14
N ILE A 639 8.52 -26.52 8.01
CA ILE A 639 8.00 -27.36 9.10
C ILE A 639 7.24 -28.57 8.54
N LEU A 640 6.29 -28.36 7.64
CA LEU A 640 5.48 -29.44 7.04
C LEU A 640 6.35 -30.47 6.32
N ARG A 641 7.43 -30.03 5.66
CA ARG A 641 8.40 -30.93 5.04
C ARG A 641 9.19 -31.79 6.02
N ALA A 642 9.30 -31.37 7.27
CA ALA A 642 9.95 -32.13 8.33
C ALA A 642 9.01 -33.16 9.00
N PHE A 643 7.71 -33.17 8.66
CA PHE A 643 6.77 -34.15 9.21
C PHE A 643 7.24 -35.59 8.90
N GLY A 644 7.09 -36.46 9.88
CA GLY A 644 7.64 -37.82 9.93
C GLY A 644 8.94 -37.96 10.72
N ALA A 645 9.57 -36.84 11.13
CA ALA A 645 10.73 -36.84 12.03
C ALA A 645 10.37 -37.33 13.45
N ASP A 646 11.35 -37.89 14.17
CA ASP A 646 11.15 -38.45 15.52
C ASP A 646 11.12 -37.37 16.64
N THR A 647 11.34 -36.10 16.28
CA THR A 647 11.35 -34.97 17.21
C THR A 647 10.78 -33.73 16.54
N GLY A 648 10.32 -32.77 17.34
CA GLY A 648 9.90 -31.45 16.87
C GLY A 648 8.44 -31.14 17.13
N MET A 649 7.65 -32.11 17.59
CA MET A 649 6.31 -31.86 18.11
C MET A 649 6.35 -31.79 19.63
N ARG A 650 5.66 -30.79 20.19
CA ARG A 650 5.37 -30.68 21.62
C ARG A 650 3.87 -30.48 21.79
N CYS A 651 3.31 -30.95 22.90
CA CYS A 651 1.87 -30.84 23.15
C CYS A 651 1.58 -30.24 24.51
N ARG A 652 0.64 -29.28 24.54
CA ARG A 652 0.21 -28.62 25.78
C ARG A 652 -0.68 -29.56 26.61
N ASN A 653 -0.49 -29.60 27.93
CA ASN A 653 -1.31 -30.42 28.84
C ASN A 653 -1.68 -29.65 30.13
N ASP A 654 -2.56 -30.25 30.96
CA ASP A 654 -3.09 -29.63 32.19
C ASP A 654 -2.11 -29.64 33.38
N ALA A 655 -1.09 -30.50 33.33
CA ALA A 655 -0.27 -30.84 34.50
C ALA A 655 1.02 -30.03 34.60
N ASP A 656 1.46 -29.42 33.49
CA ASP A 656 2.73 -28.73 33.38
C ASP A 656 2.56 -27.47 32.52
N PRO A 657 2.97 -26.27 32.98
CA PRO A 657 3.00 -25.07 32.13
C PRO A 657 3.93 -25.25 30.91
N ASP A 658 4.87 -26.20 30.95
CA ASP A 658 5.75 -26.52 29.83
C ASP A 658 5.15 -27.62 28.93
N PRO A 659 5.07 -27.40 27.60
CA PRO A 659 4.62 -28.42 26.65
C PRO A 659 5.47 -29.69 26.71
N VAL A 660 4.83 -30.86 26.78
CA VAL A 660 5.51 -32.16 26.83
C VAL A 660 5.95 -32.62 25.44
N GLN A 661 7.10 -33.28 25.37
CA GLN A 661 7.69 -33.73 24.11
C GLN A 661 7.04 -35.01 23.57
N ASP A 662 6.58 -35.90 24.45
CA ASP A 662 5.93 -37.15 24.05
C ASP A 662 4.42 -37.02 24.21
N CYS A 663 3.76 -36.63 23.12
CA CYS A 663 2.31 -36.53 23.07
C CYS A 663 1.75 -37.95 23.05
N ALA A 664 0.85 -38.29 23.98
CA ALA A 664 0.36 -39.65 24.21
C ALA A 664 -0.65 -40.13 23.15
N PHE A 665 -0.36 -39.95 21.86
CA PHE A 665 -1.19 -40.40 20.74
C PHE A 665 -1.03 -41.91 20.46
N THR A 666 0.12 -42.50 20.79
CA THR A 666 0.47 -43.89 20.42
C THR A 666 1.08 -44.68 21.59
N GLU A 667 1.17 -46.00 21.46
CA GLU A 667 1.98 -46.84 22.37
C GLU A 667 3.50 -46.80 22.05
N GLY A 668 3.94 -45.98 21.07
CA GLY A 668 5.33 -45.79 20.62
C GLY A 668 5.79 -44.32 20.59
N PRO A 669 7.01 -44.01 20.12
CA PRO A 669 7.48 -42.62 20.04
C PRO A 669 6.70 -41.86 18.97
N THR A 670 6.08 -40.76 19.38
CA THR A 670 5.28 -39.90 18.50
C THR A 670 6.12 -39.21 17.43
N LYS A 671 5.71 -39.33 16.17
CA LYS A 671 6.34 -38.63 15.04
C LYS A 671 5.76 -37.23 14.87
N LEU A 672 6.58 -36.30 14.39
CA LEU A 672 6.11 -34.97 14.02
C LEU A 672 5.03 -35.07 12.93
N GLY A 673 3.84 -34.54 13.21
CA GLY A 673 2.71 -34.56 12.28
C GLY A 673 1.86 -35.83 12.30
N ASP A 674 2.13 -36.79 13.19
CA ASP A 674 1.31 -37.97 13.46
C ASP A 674 0.31 -37.65 14.58
N PHE A 675 -0.88 -37.18 14.18
CA PHE A 675 -1.90 -36.66 15.10
C PHE A 675 -2.97 -37.70 15.41
N ASP A 676 -3.09 -38.75 14.61
CA ASP A 676 -4.00 -39.87 14.84
C ASP A 676 -3.36 -41.09 15.51
N GLY A 677 -2.03 -41.09 15.57
CA GLY A 677 -1.27 -42.05 16.32
C GLY A 677 -1.01 -43.38 15.60
N ASP A 678 -1.11 -43.40 14.27
CA ASP A 678 -0.91 -44.61 13.47
C ASP A 678 0.56 -44.93 13.16
N GLY A 679 1.49 -44.05 13.57
CA GLY A 679 2.92 -44.18 13.34
C GLY A 679 3.41 -43.56 12.03
N LYS A 680 2.58 -42.78 11.34
CA LYS A 680 2.91 -42.01 10.13
C LYS A 680 2.45 -40.57 10.27
N PRO A 681 3.10 -39.60 9.59
CA PRO A 681 2.55 -38.26 9.52
C PRO A 681 1.24 -38.26 8.74
N ASP A 682 0.25 -37.52 9.23
CA ASP A 682 -1.06 -37.37 8.61
C ASP A 682 -0.96 -36.58 7.30
N VAL A 683 -0.07 -35.60 7.24
CA VAL A 683 0.08 -34.67 6.11
C VAL A 683 1.56 -34.36 5.85
N GLY A 684 1.87 -33.86 4.65
CA GLY A 684 3.19 -33.32 4.34
C GLY A 684 4.32 -34.38 4.35
N GLY A 685 5.50 -33.95 4.78
CA GLY A 685 6.75 -34.72 4.64
C GLY A 685 7.55 -34.37 3.38
N PRO A 686 8.74 -34.94 3.21
CA PRO A 686 9.70 -34.51 2.18
C PRO A 686 9.24 -34.76 0.74
N GLU A 687 8.37 -35.74 0.53
CA GLU A 687 7.87 -36.17 -0.80
C GLU A 687 6.47 -35.65 -1.12
N ALA A 688 5.82 -34.93 -0.19
CA ALA A 688 4.50 -34.36 -0.42
C ALA A 688 4.55 -33.15 -1.37
N THR A 689 3.42 -32.89 -1.99
CA THR A 689 3.18 -31.72 -2.83
C THR A 689 2.59 -30.60 -1.99
N TYR A 690 3.10 -29.37 -2.16
CA TYR A 690 2.62 -28.18 -1.48
C TYR A 690 2.02 -27.20 -2.49
N GLY A 691 0.78 -26.80 -2.26
CA GLY A 691 0.11 -25.71 -2.96
C GLY A 691 -0.09 -24.51 -2.03
N THR A 692 -0.28 -23.33 -2.60
CA THR A 692 -0.69 -22.13 -1.86
C THR A 692 -1.81 -21.41 -2.59
N TRP A 693 -2.76 -20.88 -1.84
CA TRP A 693 -3.87 -20.15 -2.41
C TRP A 693 -4.52 -19.23 -1.37
N GLY A 694 -5.39 -18.33 -1.83
CA GLY A 694 -6.19 -17.48 -0.96
C GLY A 694 -6.98 -16.46 -1.78
N GLU A 695 -7.87 -15.74 -1.10
CA GLU A 695 -8.66 -14.67 -1.69
C GLU A 695 -8.28 -13.31 -1.11
N SER A 696 -8.36 -12.23 -1.90
CA SER A 696 -8.01 -10.86 -1.46
C SER A 696 -6.55 -10.79 -0.98
N LEU A 697 -6.29 -10.44 0.28
CA LEU A 697 -4.96 -10.48 0.88
C LEU A 697 -4.28 -11.85 0.69
N GLY A 698 -5.01 -12.95 0.88
CA GLY A 698 -4.51 -14.30 0.60
C GLY A 698 -4.08 -14.52 -0.85
N GLY A 699 -4.71 -13.82 -1.79
CA GLY A 699 -4.31 -13.78 -3.19
C GLY A 699 -2.96 -13.09 -3.39
N ILE A 700 -2.72 -11.96 -2.71
CA ILE A 700 -1.42 -11.26 -2.71
C ILE A 700 -0.33 -12.18 -2.16
N LEU A 701 -0.58 -12.76 -0.98
CA LEU A 701 0.39 -13.61 -0.29
C LEU A 701 0.71 -14.87 -1.08
N SER A 702 -0.29 -15.56 -1.61
CA SER A 702 -0.09 -16.80 -2.39
C SER A 702 0.65 -16.56 -3.71
N GLY A 703 0.45 -15.40 -4.36
CA GLY A 703 1.19 -15.02 -5.56
C GLY A 703 2.70 -14.87 -5.31
N ILE A 704 3.07 -14.21 -4.20
CA ILE A 704 4.48 -14.03 -3.82
C ILE A 704 5.06 -15.32 -3.26
N HIS A 705 4.34 -15.99 -2.35
CA HIS A 705 4.79 -17.23 -1.71
C HIS A 705 5.10 -18.32 -2.74
N GLY A 706 4.22 -18.55 -3.70
CA GLY A 706 4.45 -19.52 -4.77
C GLY A 706 5.59 -19.17 -5.72
N ALA A 707 5.95 -17.89 -5.85
CA ALA A 707 7.09 -17.45 -6.67
C ALA A 707 8.43 -17.55 -5.93
N ILE A 708 8.42 -17.46 -4.59
CA ILE A 708 9.62 -17.42 -3.76
C ILE A 708 9.97 -18.79 -3.19
N ASP A 709 9.02 -19.59 -2.71
CA ASP A 709 9.31 -20.89 -2.09
C ASP A 709 9.48 -22.02 -3.14
N PRO A 710 10.67 -22.62 -3.28
CA PRO A 710 10.92 -23.65 -4.29
C PRO A 710 10.18 -24.97 -4.04
N TYR A 711 9.59 -25.17 -2.85
CA TYR A 711 8.83 -26.39 -2.52
C TYR A 711 7.33 -26.22 -2.75
N VAL A 712 6.87 -25.00 -3.02
CA VAL A 712 5.50 -24.75 -3.45
C VAL A 712 5.43 -25.00 -4.96
N THR A 713 4.59 -25.96 -5.34
CA THR A 713 4.48 -26.45 -6.72
C THR A 713 3.29 -25.86 -7.47
N SER A 714 2.34 -25.27 -6.75
CA SER A 714 1.18 -24.60 -7.32
C SER A 714 0.80 -23.36 -6.50
N ALA A 715 0.38 -22.31 -7.18
CA ALA A 715 -0.12 -21.08 -6.58
C ALA A 715 -1.44 -20.69 -7.25
N VAL A 716 -2.45 -20.36 -6.45
CA VAL A 716 -3.76 -19.90 -6.95
C VAL A 716 -4.12 -18.56 -6.29
N PRO A 717 -3.62 -17.43 -6.82
CA PRO A 717 -3.96 -16.09 -6.35
C PRO A 717 -5.42 -15.72 -6.71
N GLY A 718 -6.32 -15.75 -5.73
CA GLY A 718 -7.70 -15.29 -5.89
C GLY A 718 -7.82 -13.80 -5.60
N SER A 719 -8.21 -12.98 -6.58
CA SER A 719 -8.49 -11.55 -6.39
C SER A 719 -7.36 -10.77 -5.69
N GLY A 720 -6.09 -11.11 -5.93
CA GLY A 720 -4.93 -10.47 -5.29
C GLY A 720 -4.72 -8.99 -5.65
N GLY A 721 -5.44 -8.44 -6.62
CA GLY A 721 -5.36 -7.02 -6.97
C GLY A 721 -4.04 -6.60 -7.65
N GLY A 722 -3.77 -5.29 -7.62
CA GLY A 722 -2.58 -4.64 -8.20
C GLY A 722 -1.64 -4.06 -7.12
N GLY A 723 -0.93 -2.98 -7.44
CA GLY A 723 -0.11 -2.25 -6.46
C GLY A 723 -0.97 -1.51 -5.41
N LEU A 724 -0.31 -0.95 -4.38
CA LEU A 724 -0.99 -0.21 -3.30
C LEU A 724 -1.99 0.83 -3.82
N THR A 725 -1.56 1.70 -4.74
CA THR A 725 -2.42 2.74 -5.33
C THR A 725 -3.51 2.16 -6.22
N ASP A 726 -3.22 1.12 -7.01
CA ASP A 726 -4.24 0.47 -7.86
C ASP A 726 -5.35 -0.13 -6.98
N ILE A 727 -4.98 -0.75 -5.85
CA ILE A 727 -5.93 -1.30 -4.88
C ILE A 727 -6.66 -0.17 -4.15
N GLY A 728 -5.96 0.87 -3.69
CA GLY A 728 -6.56 2.01 -2.98
C GLY A 728 -7.64 2.73 -3.79
N VAL A 729 -7.36 3.02 -5.06
CA VAL A 729 -8.27 3.76 -5.96
C VAL A 729 -9.44 2.89 -6.43
N ARG A 730 -9.21 1.60 -6.71
CA ARG A 730 -10.22 0.74 -7.35
C ARG A 730 -11.00 -0.14 -6.37
N SER A 731 -10.58 -0.19 -5.11
CA SER A 731 -11.28 -0.95 -4.08
C SER A 731 -12.62 -0.29 -3.75
N PHE A 732 -13.61 -1.14 -3.53
CA PHE A 732 -14.88 -0.76 -2.92
C PHE A 732 -15.05 -1.39 -1.54
N GLN A 733 -14.05 -2.13 -1.08
CA GLN A 733 -14.00 -2.72 0.26
C GLN A 733 -13.74 -1.60 1.27
N GLY A 734 -14.63 -1.44 2.26
CA GLY A 734 -14.35 -0.57 3.41
C GLY A 734 -13.12 -1.07 4.15
N GLY A 735 -12.40 -0.20 4.85
CA GLY A 735 -11.11 -0.54 5.41
C GLY A 735 -9.95 -0.03 4.55
N VAL A 736 -10.04 -0.25 3.24
CA VAL A 736 -8.93 0.03 2.31
C VAL A 736 -8.92 1.48 1.85
N VAL A 737 -10.10 2.03 1.51
CA VAL A 737 -10.23 3.42 1.02
C VAL A 737 -9.79 4.38 2.12
N GLU A 738 -10.23 4.13 3.34
CA GLU A 738 -9.88 4.89 4.52
C GLU A 738 -8.40 4.71 4.86
N ALA A 739 -7.91 3.46 4.91
CA ALA A 739 -6.53 3.24 5.30
C ALA A 739 -5.49 3.76 4.30
N VAL A 740 -5.84 3.85 3.02
CA VAL A 740 -4.95 4.34 1.96
C VAL A 740 -5.25 5.80 1.62
N LEU A 741 -6.45 6.11 1.12
CA LEU A 741 -6.76 7.42 0.56
C LEU A 741 -6.96 8.49 1.65
N LEU A 742 -7.63 8.17 2.77
CA LEU A 742 -7.80 9.16 3.85
C LEU A 742 -6.46 9.54 4.48
N ARG A 743 -5.54 8.57 4.58
CA ARG A 743 -4.19 8.83 5.08
C ARG A 743 -3.35 9.71 4.14
N LEU A 744 -3.66 9.71 2.84
CA LEU A 744 -2.96 10.55 1.86
C LEU A 744 -3.56 11.95 1.74
N TRP A 745 -4.89 12.05 1.83
CA TRP A 745 -5.60 13.32 1.63
C TRP A 745 -5.94 14.04 2.94
N GLY A 746 -6.00 13.30 4.04
CA GLY A 746 -6.35 13.81 5.36
C GLY A 746 -5.14 14.32 6.15
N PRO A 747 -5.39 14.95 7.30
CA PRO A 747 -6.71 15.17 7.90
C PRO A 747 -7.54 16.23 7.14
N LEU A 748 -8.86 16.05 7.11
CA LEU A 748 -9.78 16.97 6.44
C LEU A 748 -10.58 17.78 7.47
N LEU A 749 -10.69 19.09 7.29
CA LEU A 749 -11.66 19.93 7.98
C LEU A 749 -12.94 20.00 7.16
N VAL A 750 -14.08 19.68 7.77
CA VAL A 750 -15.39 19.74 7.11
C VAL A 750 -16.42 20.42 7.99
N THR A 751 -17.46 20.98 7.36
CA THR A 751 -18.67 21.40 8.05
C THR A 751 -19.87 20.57 7.62
N VAL A 752 -20.67 20.12 8.59
CA VAL A 752 -21.86 19.31 8.35
C VAL A 752 -23.05 19.92 9.09
N PRO A 753 -24.21 20.13 8.44
CA PRO A 753 -25.43 20.51 9.13
C PRO A 753 -25.78 19.56 10.28
N SER A 754 -26.16 20.11 11.44
CA SER A 754 -26.51 19.31 12.62
C SER A 754 -27.60 18.27 12.34
N GLU A 755 -28.50 18.59 11.42
CA GLU A 755 -29.64 17.76 11.04
C GLU A 755 -29.25 16.53 10.19
N ASP A 756 -28.05 16.52 9.61
CA ASP A 756 -27.53 15.38 8.87
C ASP A 756 -26.95 14.30 9.81
N ARG A 757 -26.81 14.61 11.10
CA ARG A 757 -26.20 13.73 12.10
C ARG A 757 -27.20 13.35 13.19
N SER A 758 -26.97 12.20 13.81
CA SER A 758 -27.63 11.80 15.05
C SER A 758 -27.20 12.75 16.18
N SER A 759 -28.10 13.01 17.14
CA SER A 759 -27.70 13.66 18.39
C SER A 759 -26.79 12.73 19.19
N CYS A 760 -25.66 13.22 19.69
CA CYS A 760 -24.80 12.42 20.56
C CYS A 760 -25.56 11.92 21.80
N SER A 761 -25.38 10.64 22.10
CA SER A 761 -25.77 10.06 23.39
C SER A 761 -24.55 10.04 24.32
N ASP A 762 -24.72 9.77 25.62
CA ASP A 762 -23.60 9.59 26.55
C ASP A 762 -22.70 8.36 26.22
N SER A 763 -22.94 7.67 25.10
CA SER A 763 -22.15 6.51 24.65
C SER A 763 -20.98 6.95 23.77
N PRO A 764 -19.71 6.62 24.13
CA PRO A 764 -18.48 6.99 23.41
C PRO A 764 -18.37 6.52 21.95
N SER A 765 -19.24 5.64 21.49
CA SER A 765 -19.02 4.80 20.30
C SER A 765 -19.52 5.38 18.98
N ASP A 766 -20.27 6.48 18.99
CA ASP A 766 -20.76 7.12 17.76
C ASP A 766 -19.99 8.43 17.51
N THR A 767 -18.80 8.33 16.93
CA THR A 767 -17.95 9.50 16.59
C THR A 767 -18.55 10.36 15.48
N GLN A 768 -19.65 9.93 14.85
CA GLN A 768 -20.33 10.66 13.77
C GLN A 768 -21.58 11.42 14.25
N CYS A 769 -21.92 11.35 15.53
CA CYS A 769 -23.00 12.16 16.11
C CYS A 769 -22.62 13.65 16.23
N THR A 770 -23.59 14.52 16.54
CA THR A 770 -23.34 15.96 16.79
C THR A 770 -23.88 16.43 18.15
N LEU A 771 -23.15 17.33 18.81
CA LEU A 771 -23.61 18.11 19.97
C LEU A 771 -24.19 19.48 19.55
N CYS A 772 -24.12 19.81 18.26
CA CYS A 772 -24.65 21.05 17.74
C CYS A 772 -26.19 21.03 17.74
N SER A 773 -26.76 22.20 18.05
CA SER A 773 -28.20 22.39 18.10
C SER A 773 -28.78 22.37 16.69
N ALA A 774 -30.05 21.98 16.54
CA ALA A 774 -30.75 22.10 15.26
C ALA A 774 -30.61 23.53 14.67
N GLY A 775 -30.20 23.62 13.41
CA GLY A 775 -29.90 24.86 12.69
C GLY A 775 -28.45 25.33 12.81
N GLU A 776 -27.59 24.66 13.58
CA GLU A 776 -26.15 24.91 13.65
C GLU A 776 -25.38 23.98 12.68
N LEU A 777 -24.12 24.32 12.43
CA LEU A 777 -23.19 23.55 11.62
C LEU A 777 -22.10 22.95 12.52
N SER A 778 -21.91 21.65 12.43
CA SER A 778 -20.83 20.91 13.09
C SER A 778 -19.54 21.09 12.29
N LEU A 779 -18.55 21.77 12.87
CA LEU A 779 -17.18 21.83 12.34
C LEU A 779 -16.41 20.63 12.87
N ARG A 780 -15.79 19.85 11.99
CA ARG A 780 -15.19 18.56 12.34
C ARG A 780 -13.89 18.30 11.60
N TRP A 781 -13.03 17.51 12.24
CA TRP A 781 -11.98 16.77 11.54
C TRP A 781 -12.54 15.44 11.01
N VAL A 782 -12.09 15.03 9.82
CA VAL A 782 -12.21 13.67 9.29
C VAL A 782 -10.82 13.09 9.21
N ILE A 783 -10.59 11.97 9.89
CA ILE A 783 -9.27 11.37 10.11
C ILE A 783 -9.30 9.85 9.91
N PRO A 784 -8.17 9.23 9.57
CA PRO A 784 -8.05 7.78 9.61
C PRO A 784 -8.16 7.27 11.05
N ASP A 785 -9.13 6.41 11.33
CA ASP A 785 -9.30 5.73 12.60
C ASP A 785 -8.94 4.25 12.39
N VAL A 786 -7.68 3.89 12.61
CA VAL A 786 -7.09 2.62 12.14
C VAL A 786 -7.39 2.38 10.65
N ASN A 787 -8.37 1.56 10.29
CA ASN A 787 -8.81 1.38 8.90
C ASN A 787 -10.24 1.85 8.66
N GLY A 788 -10.88 2.47 9.64
CA GLY A 788 -12.14 3.20 9.53
C GLY A 788 -11.95 4.70 9.29
N THR A 789 -13.09 5.39 9.27
CA THR A 789 -13.17 6.86 9.26
C THR A 789 -13.54 7.34 10.66
N GLY A 790 -12.62 8.06 11.29
CA GLY A 790 -12.89 8.83 12.50
C GLY A 790 -13.39 10.23 12.14
N GLU A 791 -14.31 10.75 12.95
CA GLU A 791 -14.71 12.15 12.89
C GLU A 791 -14.67 12.76 14.29
N ILE A 792 -14.15 13.99 14.39
CA ILE A 792 -14.06 14.70 15.66
C ILE A 792 -14.69 16.08 15.50
N GLU A 793 -15.83 16.29 16.16
CA GLU A 793 -16.47 17.62 16.24
C GLU A 793 -15.63 18.54 17.14
N ILE A 794 -15.27 19.71 16.62
CA ILE A 794 -14.39 20.68 17.31
C ILE A 794 -15.07 22.03 17.58
N ASP A 795 -16.16 22.35 16.87
CA ASP A 795 -16.97 23.55 17.13
C ASP A 795 -18.39 23.44 16.54
N CYS A 796 -19.30 24.29 17.03
CA CYS A 796 -20.64 24.50 16.49
C CYS A 796 -20.77 25.93 15.97
N LEU A 797 -20.96 26.07 14.65
CA LEU A 797 -21.02 27.35 13.97
C LEU A 797 -22.46 27.73 13.61
N SER A 798 -22.79 29.01 13.74
CA SER A 798 -24.02 29.54 13.16
C SER A 798 -23.87 29.66 11.63
N PRO A 799 -24.90 29.30 10.83
CA PRO A 799 -24.86 29.46 9.37
C PRO A 799 -24.47 30.87 8.90
N ASP A 800 -24.90 31.92 9.62
CA ASP A 800 -24.58 33.32 9.32
C ASP A 800 -23.06 33.60 9.37
N THR A 801 -22.30 32.79 10.11
CA THR A 801 -20.84 32.92 10.21
C THR A 801 -20.17 32.57 8.88
N LEU A 802 -20.68 31.54 8.19
CA LEU A 802 -20.10 30.99 6.96
C LEU A 802 -20.74 31.53 5.68
N GLN A 803 -21.90 32.17 5.77
CA GLN A 803 -22.59 32.73 4.60
C GLN A 803 -21.76 33.85 3.94
N ASP A 804 -21.44 33.74 2.65
CA ASP A 804 -20.61 34.74 1.95
C ASP A 804 -19.28 35.01 2.70
N ALA A 805 -18.60 33.93 3.06
CA ALA A 805 -17.31 33.94 3.74
C ALA A 805 -16.27 33.14 2.97
N THR A 806 -15.01 33.32 3.35
CA THR A 806 -13.91 32.41 3.00
C THR A 806 -13.33 31.85 4.29
N VAL A 807 -13.10 30.54 4.32
CA VAL A 807 -12.48 29.88 5.48
C VAL A 807 -11.04 29.56 5.13
N ILE A 808 -10.13 29.88 6.05
CA ILE A 808 -8.70 29.65 5.92
C ILE A 808 -8.24 28.85 7.13
N ALA A 809 -7.71 27.67 6.89
CA ALA A 809 -7.06 26.84 7.90
C ALA A 809 -5.54 26.95 7.74
N THR A 810 -4.84 27.16 8.85
CA THR A 810 -3.37 27.27 8.86
C THR A 810 -2.81 26.37 9.93
N ASN A 811 -1.89 25.48 9.55
CA ASN A 811 -1.05 24.77 10.48
C ASN A 811 0.15 25.68 10.84
N LEU A 812 0.16 26.12 12.09
CA LEU A 812 1.11 27.08 12.64
C LEU A 812 2.49 26.48 12.95
N ASP A 813 2.63 25.15 12.90
CA ASP A 813 3.88 24.45 13.18
C ASP A 813 4.67 24.13 11.92
N ASN A 814 4.01 23.68 10.84
CA ASN A 814 4.67 23.42 9.55
C ASN A 814 4.48 24.54 8.51
N GLY A 815 3.53 25.46 8.71
CA GLY A 815 3.25 26.59 7.81
C GLY A 815 2.29 26.28 6.67
N GLU A 816 1.74 25.06 6.60
CA GLU A 816 0.77 24.66 5.58
C GLU A 816 -0.53 25.45 5.75
N ILE A 817 -1.13 25.82 4.62
CA ILE A 817 -2.34 26.63 4.55
C ILE A 817 -3.30 26.02 3.53
N GLY A 818 -4.58 25.99 3.89
CA GLY A 818 -5.66 25.59 2.97
C GLY A 818 -6.87 26.49 3.18
N CYS A 819 -7.65 26.68 2.13
CA CYS A 819 -8.82 27.54 2.20
C CYS A 819 -9.92 27.02 1.29
N ALA A 820 -11.16 27.34 1.64
CA ALA A 820 -12.32 26.99 0.86
C ALA A 820 -13.42 28.03 1.03
N ARG A 821 -14.31 28.10 0.04
CA ARG A 821 -15.56 28.83 0.12
C ARG A 821 -16.67 27.89 0.58
N PRO A 822 -17.35 28.19 1.71
CA PRO A 822 -18.55 27.46 2.10
C PRO A 822 -19.67 27.64 1.07
N THR A 823 -20.42 26.57 0.83
CA THR A 823 -21.65 26.63 0.03
C THR A 823 -22.75 27.46 0.72
N ASP A 824 -23.86 27.73 0.04
CA ASP A 824 -25.04 28.38 0.64
C ASP A 824 -25.61 27.63 1.86
N GLN A 825 -25.35 26.33 1.97
CA GLN A 825 -25.71 25.49 3.13
C GLN A 825 -24.63 25.50 4.21
N GLY A 826 -23.56 26.29 4.05
CA GLY A 826 -22.42 26.37 4.95
C GLY A 826 -21.52 25.13 4.94
N ARG A 827 -21.64 24.26 3.92
CA ARG A 827 -20.75 23.09 3.73
C ARG A 827 -19.42 23.53 3.15
N MET A 828 -18.32 23.04 3.72
CA MET A 828 -16.96 23.23 3.23
C MET A 828 -16.11 21.98 3.50
N ARG A 829 -14.99 21.87 2.77
CA ARG A 829 -13.94 20.89 2.98
C ARG A 829 -12.58 21.55 2.74
N ILE A 830 -11.61 21.29 3.62
CA ILE A 830 -10.22 21.74 3.48
C ILE A 830 -9.32 20.57 3.88
N GLY A 831 -8.41 20.14 3.00
CA GLY A 831 -7.31 19.26 3.40
C GLY A 831 -6.20 20.10 4.05
N LEU A 832 -5.71 19.70 5.22
CA LEU A 832 -4.64 20.42 5.90
C LEU A 832 -3.57 19.44 6.38
N PRO A 833 -2.42 19.33 5.69
CA PRO A 833 -1.34 18.45 6.11
C PRO A 833 -0.92 18.76 7.55
N SER A 834 -1.19 17.83 8.46
CA SER A 834 -0.98 18.01 9.89
C SER A 834 -0.49 16.72 10.53
N SER A 835 0.49 16.84 11.41
CA SER A 835 0.96 15.77 12.29
C SER A 835 0.28 15.90 13.65
N ILE A 836 0.20 14.80 14.40
CA ILE A 836 -0.35 14.80 15.75
C ILE A 836 0.34 15.89 16.60
N ASP A 837 -0.47 16.64 17.35
CA ASP A 837 -0.10 17.80 18.17
C ASP A 837 0.26 19.12 17.46
N ASP A 838 0.23 19.17 16.13
CA ASP A 838 0.42 20.42 15.38
C ASP A 838 -0.64 21.46 15.74
N ARG A 839 -0.23 22.71 15.95
CA ARG A 839 -1.12 23.85 16.23
C ARG A 839 -1.81 24.32 14.96
N VAL A 840 -3.13 24.43 14.99
CA VAL A 840 -3.98 24.84 13.88
C VAL A 840 -4.80 26.07 14.26
N SER A 841 -4.98 26.98 13.30
CA SER A 841 -5.89 28.12 13.42
C SER A 841 -6.81 28.18 12.21
N ILE A 842 -8.11 28.40 12.46
CA ILE A 842 -9.12 28.54 11.41
C ILE A 842 -9.67 29.97 11.46
N ALA A 843 -9.45 30.73 10.40
CA ALA A 843 -9.97 32.09 10.24
C ALA A 843 -11.16 32.08 9.27
N ILE A 844 -12.25 32.71 9.67
CA ILE A 844 -13.42 32.94 8.83
C ILE A 844 -13.46 34.43 8.49
N VAL A 845 -13.32 34.77 7.22
CA VAL A 845 -13.23 36.18 6.76
C VAL A 845 -14.43 36.57 5.91
N ASP A 846 -14.78 37.86 5.96
CA ASP A 846 -15.84 38.46 5.15
C ASP A 846 -15.57 38.34 3.64
N GLY A 847 -16.57 37.87 2.90
CA GLY A 847 -16.58 37.76 1.44
C GLY A 847 -16.33 36.33 0.97
N ALA A 848 -17.19 35.84 0.07
CA ALA A 848 -16.86 34.68 -0.76
C ALA A 848 -15.63 34.98 -1.62
N ASP A 849 -14.77 33.98 -1.82
CA ASP A 849 -13.59 34.08 -2.69
C ASP A 849 -12.67 35.26 -2.30
N ALA A 850 -12.50 35.50 -0.99
CA ALA A 850 -11.73 36.61 -0.43
C ALA A 850 -10.20 36.40 -0.52
N VAL A 851 -9.75 35.47 -1.34
CA VAL A 851 -8.35 35.16 -1.65
C VAL A 851 -8.02 35.55 -3.10
N SER A 852 -6.74 35.72 -3.43
CA SER A 852 -6.31 35.89 -4.82
C SER A 852 -6.21 34.57 -5.58
N SER A 853 -5.95 33.49 -4.87
CA SER A 853 -5.94 32.10 -5.34
C SER A 853 -6.23 31.19 -4.16
N TYR A 854 -6.87 30.05 -4.43
CA TYR A 854 -6.96 28.97 -3.45
C TYR A 854 -5.62 28.26 -3.26
N ASP A 855 -4.72 28.31 -4.26
CA ASP A 855 -3.30 28.03 -4.05
C ASP A 855 -2.66 29.15 -3.19
N GLY A 856 -2.07 28.75 -2.06
CA GLY A 856 -1.42 29.64 -1.09
C GLY A 856 -2.36 30.54 -0.27
N CYS A 857 -3.66 30.61 -0.60
CA CYS A 857 -4.69 31.27 0.21
C CYS A 857 -4.39 32.73 0.59
N GLU A 858 -3.71 33.47 -0.27
CA GLU A 858 -3.37 34.87 -0.02
C GLU A 858 -4.62 35.76 -0.02
N LEU A 859 -4.85 36.49 1.08
CA LEU A 859 -6.04 37.35 1.21
C LEU A 859 -6.06 38.52 0.20
N ARG A 860 -7.21 38.70 -0.44
CA ARG A 860 -7.46 39.83 -1.33
C ARG A 860 -7.89 41.07 -0.52
N GLY A 861 -6.97 42.02 -0.40
CA GLY A 861 -7.23 43.27 0.32
C GLY A 861 -7.10 43.12 1.83
N ALA A 862 -8.12 43.52 2.58
CA ALA A 862 -8.12 43.43 4.05
C ALA A 862 -9.54 43.10 4.54
N PRO A 863 -10.07 41.91 4.20
CA PRO A 863 -11.40 41.50 4.65
C PRO A 863 -11.45 41.45 6.18
N THR A 864 -12.62 41.73 6.75
CA THR A 864 -12.80 41.64 8.20
C THR A 864 -12.81 40.17 8.61
N THR A 865 -12.06 39.80 9.64
CA THR A 865 -12.20 38.49 10.28
C THR A 865 -13.50 38.45 11.09
N ARG A 866 -14.40 37.54 10.75
CA ARG A 866 -15.66 37.29 11.48
C ARG A 866 -15.41 36.49 12.74
N ALA A 867 -14.61 35.45 12.62
CA ALA A 867 -14.27 34.53 13.68
C ALA A 867 -12.87 33.95 13.47
N THR A 868 -12.23 33.61 14.58
CA THR A 868 -11.00 32.83 14.62
C THR A 868 -11.23 31.69 15.61
N ILE A 869 -10.94 30.47 15.16
CA ILE A 869 -11.03 29.25 15.95
C ILE A 869 -9.60 28.75 16.12
N ASP A 870 -9.03 29.01 17.29
CA ASP A 870 -7.69 28.59 17.72
C ASP A 870 -7.76 27.81 19.05
N THR A 871 -8.98 27.53 19.52
CA THR A 871 -9.28 26.65 20.65
C THR A 871 -10.52 25.83 20.32
N TRP A 872 -10.47 24.51 20.58
CA TRP A 872 -11.61 23.63 20.37
C TRP A 872 -12.70 23.91 21.42
N ASN A 873 -13.92 24.17 20.95
CA ASN A 873 -15.06 24.58 21.77
C ASN A 873 -15.96 23.37 22.04
N ARG A 874 -17.26 23.46 21.70
CA ARG A 874 -18.23 22.38 21.89
C ARG A 874 -17.91 21.28 20.88
N GLY A 875 -17.60 20.10 21.39
CA GLY A 875 -17.17 18.96 20.59
C GLY A 875 -17.20 17.68 21.42
N PHE A 876 -17.31 16.52 20.77
CA PHE A 876 -17.39 15.25 21.47
C PHE A 876 -15.98 14.80 21.88
N PHE A 877 -15.56 15.19 23.09
CA PHE A 877 -14.32 14.75 23.71
C PHE A 877 -14.64 14.00 25.00
N LEU A 878 -14.09 12.80 25.16
CA LEU A 878 -14.30 12.01 26.39
C LEU A 878 -13.62 12.70 27.57
N GLU A 879 -14.31 12.84 28.71
CA GLU A 879 -13.70 13.31 29.96
C GLU A 879 -12.55 12.34 30.33
N GLY A 880 -11.33 12.86 30.44
CA GLY A 880 -10.12 12.05 30.63
C GLY A 880 -9.33 11.71 29.36
N ALA A 881 -9.81 12.06 28.15
CA ALA A 881 -9.03 11.90 26.92
C ALA A 881 -7.74 12.73 27.00
N VAL A 882 -6.59 12.14 26.68
CA VAL A 882 -5.31 12.86 26.64
C VAL A 882 -5.04 13.37 25.22
N ASN A 883 -4.30 14.47 25.06
CA ASN A 883 -3.82 14.84 23.73
C ASN A 883 -2.76 13.84 23.24
N GLY A 884 -2.39 13.89 21.96
CA GLY A 884 -1.44 12.95 21.34
C GLY A 884 -0.08 12.87 22.04
N ALA A 885 0.37 13.98 22.65
CA ALA A 885 1.62 14.04 23.43
C ALA A 885 1.46 13.62 24.90
N GLU A 886 0.27 13.21 25.35
CA GLU A 886 -0.05 12.88 26.74
C GLU A 886 0.30 13.99 27.75
N THR A 887 0.27 15.24 27.31
CA THR A 887 0.65 16.42 28.11
C THR A 887 -0.53 17.17 28.70
N ALA A 888 -1.72 16.95 28.15
CA ALA A 888 -2.97 17.59 28.54
C ALA A 888 -4.10 16.55 28.54
N THR A 889 -5.10 16.76 29.40
CA THR A 889 -6.26 15.88 29.54
C THR A 889 -7.53 16.71 29.37
N CYS A 890 -8.52 16.16 28.69
CA CYS A 890 -9.84 16.77 28.52
C CYS A 890 -10.58 16.80 29.85
N GLU A 891 -11.07 17.97 30.24
CA GLU A 891 -11.72 18.15 31.54
C GLU A 891 -13.27 18.15 31.48
N ALA A 892 -13.94 18.10 30.31
CA ALA A 892 -15.42 18.02 30.13
C ALA A 892 -15.87 18.02 28.63
N GLU A 893 -17.17 18.33 28.35
CA GLU A 893 -17.85 18.59 27.05
C GLU A 893 -17.14 19.56 26.07
N SER A 894 -15.99 20.10 26.45
CA SER A 894 -15.12 20.93 25.62
C SER A 894 -13.67 20.65 25.97
N CYS A 895 -12.81 20.51 24.97
CA CYS A 895 -11.39 20.23 25.16
C CYS A 895 -10.52 21.47 24.96
N ALA A 896 -10.83 22.55 25.69
CA ALA A 896 -10.03 23.78 25.65
C ALA A 896 -8.54 23.55 25.99
N ALA A 897 -8.22 22.47 26.70
CA ALA A 897 -6.85 22.01 26.99
C ALA A 897 -6.05 21.67 25.72
N PHE A 898 -6.70 21.35 24.61
CA PHE A 898 -6.05 21.02 23.34
C PHE A 898 -5.65 22.26 22.52
N GLN A 899 -6.02 23.50 22.92
CA GLN A 899 -5.53 24.78 22.37
C GLN A 899 -5.33 24.84 20.84
N GLY A 900 -6.28 24.30 20.06
CA GLY A 900 -6.18 24.32 18.61
C GLY A 900 -5.22 23.29 18.02
N ARG A 901 -4.82 22.25 18.77
CA ARG A 901 -3.90 21.21 18.28
C ARG A 901 -4.64 20.11 17.55
N PHE A 902 -4.09 19.65 16.43
CA PHE A 902 -4.54 18.44 15.76
C PHE A 902 -4.33 17.23 16.68
N PHE A 903 -5.37 16.41 16.78
CA PHE A 903 -5.41 15.17 17.54
C PHE A 903 -5.94 14.10 16.58
N ALA A 904 -5.33 12.93 16.59
CA ALA A 904 -5.72 11.80 15.76
C ALA A 904 -5.99 10.59 16.65
#